data_AF-A0A845YVP7-F1
#
_entry.id   AF-A0A845YVP7-F1
#
_cell.length_a   1.000
_cell.length_b   1.000
_cell.length_c   1.000
_cell.angle_alpha   90.00
_cell.angle_beta   90.00
_cell.angle_gamma   90.00
#
_symmetry.space_group_name_H-M   'P 1'
#
loop_
_entity.id
_entity.type
_entity.pdbx_description
1 polymer ?
#
loop_
_entity_poly.entity_id
_entity_poly.type
_entity_poly.pdbx_seq_one_letter_code
_entity_poly.pdbx_strand_id
1 'polypeptide(L)'
;MPKLTGFILIGNNEIGIVNKKWALSPPLHLPPGRIIALNGEPGIQAKVLEPGQHFGYPSMQYTITRVPVITISQEEIGLVEAKDGNPLELGQNFGKVVDCNNFQDIEAFFNNGGQVGKQRAILTNGTYQINTEMFKCQKVKVTRIEAHQIGLVEAQDGSPLKPGKNFGHKANCNNFQDAQAFFDNGGQVGKQIDILLPGTYKINTDLFKITLVQQLSIGTEEIGLVEAKDGVSLKPGESFGKVVDCDDFQDGSEFIRKGGQRGKQRAILTEGTYQINTELFRSRKVPISYISAEEIGLVETQDGKPLEQGENFAKKVDCNNFQDAQAFFDNGGQAGKQLTTLRVGKYYINTDIFNIKKVSATTISSGEIGLVEAKYGKPLEQGKNFAKKVDCNDFQDAQAFFDNGGQAGKQIATLEAGTYYINPEIFTIRTVPIIRIPKGEIGLVIANEGASKSDEQTLGRVVECNNFQDVEAFLKNGGQKGKQLAILSDGDYKINTDFFTVITTANANEYKEEPEKLKIYKISSGQIGIVTTNAGKTLSKDEIAGPIIEGHDNYQNAQKFLDLGGYIGLQEEVIKEGEWKLNPWFVEVEQVPLTRIKQDEVGVVISFVGKKYDKNDNNQNTSVDENKSTYQLVSEGYQGVEKKPLLVGDYPINTRIKKVQLVPTTQIILNWSDEEKHPLNYDAKLKILKLTSSDGREFQVQFTQMIRIAPENAPKMICQIGAQVAAVEKITMDDGKTIKKYPAIRNLVVRVLTGVVEGHFKQAATGKTAIQFQETIVNSQDAAKAYIEDVLKKNGVEGEGTYINAINLPEDLDKRRQELEDLKQEQIKTKEEAKLAEEKIRTEEKNRLLAQAQEETKVVEQQIQADNEVYIAQREAQAYLEKERAKAEASQVHTNVEIARQEQLAEIQMNALRAKVHALSPELYAQIETQGKWADALAQMKITYPQIMMSGGGNSSSGDPTSNYFQLLQLEHLEAWRNRLNPETSTGSLPIPATKNSFSPNQEQKSLLAHSAELKIPVVLVVDTSTSMSGERIDFLNSGISAFKKEFEPSSKISQSLELAIITSNSNRRGIQDFVNMDEFIPSPLKTEAETMMGKGINLALQEIENYQDNYQSNNIQDTQKPWLFYIIGIPPTDPNWQIIDKDWQKSTQCAWKAVEENKLNFFVVNVQGVDRINLIKFCSPKTSPKLFNGFPELFRLIAENLKKSFQE
;
A
#
# COMPACT_ATOMS: atom_id res chain seq x y z
N MET A 1 36.92 -3.94 -127.75
CA MET A 1 36.07 -2.77 -128.10
C MET A 1 35.88 -1.90 -126.85
N PRO A 2 35.39 -0.65 -126.94
CA PRO A 2 35.83 0.42 -126.02
C PRO A 2 35.30 0.30 -124.60
N LYS A 3 35.97 0.99 -123.66
CA LYS A 3 35.42 1.25 -122.32
C LYS A 3 34.07 1.95 -122.48
N LEU A 4 33.00 1.37 -121.92
CA LEU A 4 31.68 2.00 -121.84
C LEU A 4 31.75 3.20 -120.88
N THR A 5 32.07 4.37 -121.42
CA THR A 5 32.20 5.64 -120.69
C THR A 5 30.83 6.12 -120.22
N GLY A 6 30.37 5.59 -119.08
CA GLY A 6 29.13 5.98 -118.42
C GLY A 6 28.22 4.83 -117.97
N PHE A 7 28.70 3.57 -117.97
CA PHE A 7 28.05 2.48 -117.26
C PHE A 7 28.45 2.49 -115.77
N ILE A 8 27.46 2.39 -114.87
CA ILE A 8 27.65 2.38 -113.42
C ILE A 8 26.72 1.35 -112.79
N LEU A 9 27.30 0.38 -112.09
CA LEU A 9 26.59 -0.58 -111.23
C LEU A 9 26.56 -0.04 -109.78
N ILE A 10 25.38 -0.08 -109.16
CA ILE A 10 25.15 0.18 -107.73
C ILE A 10 24.74 -1.14 -107.06
N GLY A 11 25.35 -1.50 -105.94
CA GLY A 11 25.05 -2.75 -105.23
C GLY A 11 23.69 -2.75 -104.53
N ASN A 12 23.15 -3.93 -104.23
CA ASN A 12 21.81 -4.11 -103.65
C ASN A 12 21.57 -3.39 -102.31
N ASN A 13 22.64 -3.11 -101.56
CA ASN A 13 22.61 -2.39 -100.28
C ASN A 13 23.32 -1.02 -100.36
N GLU A 14 23.45 -0.45 -101.56
CA GLU A 14 24.08 0.85 -101.81
C GLU A 14 23.12 1.79 -102.56
N ILE A 15 23.41 3.09 -102.52
CA ILE A 15 22.91 4.08 -103.48
C ILE A 15 24.09 4.82 -104.11
N GLY A 16 23.89 5.31 -105.34
CA GLY A 16 24.84 6.21 -106.01
C GLY A 16 24.46 7.67 -105.83
N ILE A 17 25.20 8.42 -105.00
CA ILE A 17 25.07 9.87 -104.93
C ILE A 17 25.75 10.49 -106.15
N VAL A 18 24.98 11.26 -106.93
CA VAL A 18 25.44 11.88 -108.18
C VAL A 18 26.02 13.25 -107.90
N ASN A 19 27.27 13.51 -108.30
CA ASN A 19 27.86 14.85 -108.34
C ASN A 19 28.24 15.21 -109.78
N LYS A 20 27.63 16.27 -110.31
CA LYS A 20 27.77 16.74 -111.69
C LYS A 20 28.80 17.87 -111.75
N LYS A 21 29.96 17.60 -112.36
CA LYS A 21 31.12 18.51 -112.42
C LYS A 21 30.85 19.77 -113.27
N TRP A 22 30.04 19.64 -114.32
CA TRP A 22 29.71 20.72 -115.25
C TRP A 22 28.46 20.38 -116.09
N ALA A 23 27.82 21.41 -116.63
CA ALA A 23 26.64 21.30 -117.50
C ALA A 23 26.97 21.77 -118.92
N LEU A 24 26.27 21.22 -119.92
CA LEU A 24 26.40 21.58 -121.34
C LEU A 24 25.58 22.81 -121.73
N SER A 25 24.63 23.22 -120.89
CA SER A 25 23.65 24.29 -121.16
C SER A 25 23.75 25.39 -120.10
N PRO A 26 24.19 26.61 -120.45
CA PRO A 26 24.09 27.77 -119.57
C PRO A 26 22.67 28.36 -119.58
N PRO A 27 22.24 29.10 -118.54
CA PRO A 27 22.97 29.46 -117.33
C PRO A 27 22.48 28.67 -116.09
N LEU A 28 22.77 27.36 -116.03
CA LEU A 28 22.50 26.56 -114.83
C LEU A 28 23.64 26.75 -113.79
N HIS A 29 23.41 27.63 -112.83
CA HIS A 29 24.25 27.83 -111.64
C HIS A 29 23.45 27.53 -110.37
N LEU A 30 24.11 26.93 -109.38
CA LEU A 30 23.51 26.64 -108.08
C LEU A 30 23.12 27.96 -107.38
N PRO A 31 21.90 28.10 -106.81
CA PRO A 31 21.50 29.31 -106.10
C PRO A 31 22.43 29.62 -104.91
N PRO A 32 22.75 30.90 -104.61
CA PRO A 32 23.63 31.26 -103.50
C PRO A 32 23.19 30.67 -102.17
N GLY A 33 24.09 29.95 -101.49
CA GLY A 33 23.83 29.30 -100.20
C GLY A 33 23.27 27.88 -100.27
N ARG A 34 22.87 27.38 -101.46
CA ARG A 34 22.50 25.96 -101.65
C ARG A 34 23.73 25.06 -101.77
N ILE A 35 23.51 23.76 -101.56
CA ILE A 35 24.49 22.67 -101.70
C ILE A 35 23.97 21.63 -102.70
N ILE A 36 22.64 21.43 -102.79
CA ILE A 36 22.01 20.45 -103.67
C ILE A 36 21.40 21.09 -104.93
N ALA A 37 21.68 20.48 -106.06
CA ALA A 37 21.14 20.79 -107.39
C ALA A 37 19.81 20.06 -107.62
N LEU A 38 18.79 20.79 -108.07
CA LEU A 38 17.42 20.31 -108.28
C LEU A 38 17.04 20.21 -109.76
N ASN A 39 17.51 21.14 -110.58
CA ASN A 39 17.17 21.24 -112.01
C ASN A 39 18.33 20.77 -112.91
N GLY A 40 19.25 19.96 -112.37
CA GLY A 40 20.42 19.47 -113.08
C GLY A 40 21.56 20.49 -113.18
N GLU A 41 21.66 21.42 -112.23
CA GLU A 41 22.81 22.31 -112.07
C GLU A 41 24.11 21.53 -111.80
N PRO A 42 25.30 22.10 -112.05
CA PRO A 42 26.56 21.55 -111.55
C PRO A 42 26.55 21.53 -110.01
N GLY A 43 26.95 20.40 -109.42
CA GLY A 43 26.88 20.15 -107.98
C GLY A 43 26.35 18.76 -107.64
N ILE A 44 26.10 18.52 -106.36
CA ILE A 44 25.50 17.27 -105.86
C ILE A 44 24.02 17.28 -106.25
N GLN A 45 23.55 16.28 -106.98
CA GLN A 45 22.16 16.23 -107.46
C GLN A 45 21.22 15.72 -106.35
N ALA A 46 19.97 16.18 -106.37
CA ALA A 46 18.91 15.69 -105.51
C ALA A 46 18.63 14.19 -105.72
N LYS A 47 18.39 13.78 -106.97
CA LYS A 47 18.09 12.39 -107.31
C LYS A 47 19.32 11.48 -107.20
N VAL A 48 19.17 10.41 -106.41
CA VAL A 48 20.15 9.33 -106.24
C VAL A 48 19.95 8.21 -107.26
N LEU A 49 20.98 7.38 -107.45
CA LEU A 49 20.89 6.14 -108.21
C LEU A 49 20.49 4.99 -107.27
N GLU A 50 19.32 4.44 -107.51
CA GLU A 50 18.81 3.21 -106.88
C GLU A 50 19.73 1.99 -107.20
N PRO A 51 19.65 0.88 -106.44
CA PRO A 51 20.37 -0.35 -106.77
C PRO A 51 20.14 -0.84 -108.21
N GLY A 52 21.20 -1.30 -108.88
CA GLY A 52 21.13 -1.85 -110.24
C GLY A 52 22.06 -1.19 -111.27
N GLN A 53 21.72 -1.37 -112.55
CA GLN A 53 22.54 -0.95 -113.70
C GLN A 53 22.08 0.40 -114.25
N HIS A 54 22.98 1.39 -114.23
CA HIS A 54 22.73 2.73 -114.74
C HIS A 54 23.65 3.06 -115.92
N PHE A 55 23.12 3.81 -116.88
CA PHE A 55 23.81 4.23 -118.11
C PHE A 55 23.69 5.75 -118.28
N GLY A 56 24.70 6.38 -118.90
CA GLY A 56 24.68 7.81 -119.22
C GLY A 56 25.46 8.72 -118.26
N TYR A 57 26.30 8.16 -117.38
CA TYR A 57 27.06 8.92 -116.38
C TYR A 57 28.59 8.95 -116.67
N PRO A 58 29.05 9.59 -117.77
CA PRO A 58 30.47 9.59 -118.13
C PRO A 58 31.33 10.28 -117.07
N SER A 59 32.45 9.65 -116.69
CA SER A 59 33.31 10.08 -115.57
C SER A 59 33.99 11.44 -115.74
N MET A 60 34.02 11.99 -116.97
CA MET A 60 34.48 13.36 -117.21
C MET A 60 33.44 14.42 -116.76
N GLN A 61 32.15 14.07 -116.75
CA GLN A 61 31.06 14.95 -116.35
C GLN A 61 30.51 14.65 -114.96
N TYR A 62 30.52 13.38 -114.53
CA TYR A 62 29.96 12.95 -113.24
C TYR A 62 31.02 12.28 -112.36
N THR A 63 30.87 12.45 -111.04
CA THR A 63 31.42 11.56 -110.01
C THR A 63 30.23 10.89 -109.33
N ILE A 64 30.24 9.56 -109.22
CA ILE A 64 29.27 8.84 -108.39
C ILE A 64 29.98 8.33 -107.14
N THR A 65 29.51 8.76 -105.97
CA THR A 65 29.92 8.21 -104.68
C THR A 65 28.93 7.12 -104.30
N ARG A 66 29.39 5.88 -104.11
CA ARG A 66 28.56 4.82 -103.52
C ARG A 66 28.54 4.97 -102.02
N VAL A 67 27.35 4.96 -101.41
CA VAL A 67 27.18 4.94 -99.96
C VAL A 67 26.18 3.83 -99.58
N PRO A 68 26.34 3.17 -98.42
CA PRO A 68 25.41 2.13 -97.99
C PRO A 68 24.03 2.71 -97.65
N VAL A 69 22.97 1.94 -97.88
CA VAL A 69 21.61 2.29 -97.46
C VAL A 69 21.50 2.39 -95.93
N ILE A 70 20.67 3.32 -95.46
CA ILE A 70 20.52 3.58 -94.02
C ILE A 70 19.48 2.62 -93.44
N THR A 71 19.94 1.48 -92.92
CA THR A 71 19.09 0.53 -92.17
C THR A 71 18.99 0.94 -90.70
N ILE A 72 17.78 1.22 -90.23
CA ILE A 72 17.44 1.47 -88.82
C ILE A 72 16.79 0.19 -88.26
N SER A 73 17.35 -0.38 -87.19
CA SER A 73 16.77 -1.58 -86.54
C SER A 73 15.54 -1.25 -85.68
N GLN A 74 14.88 -2.27 -85.10
CA GLN A 74 13.72 -2.07 -84.23
C GLN A 74 14.07 -1.40 -82.88
N GLU A 75 15.32 -1.54 -82.44
CA GLU A 75 15.88 -0.94 -81.22
C GLU A 75 16.51 0.45 -81.47
N GLU A 76 16.37 1.00 -82.68
CA GLU A 76 16.95 2.27 -83.11
C GLU A 76 15.90 3.23 -83.68
N ILE A 77 16.28 4.51 -83.72
CA ILE A 77 15.66 5.58 -84.51
C ILE A 77 16.78 6.31 -85.27
N GLY A 78 16.44 6.90 -86.42
CA GLY A 78 17.34 7.82 -87.13
C GLY A 78 16.96 9.26 -86.87
N LEU A 79 17.81 10.02 -86.20
CA LEU A 79 17.71 11.48 -86.10
C LEU A 79 18.32 12.10 -87.34
N VAL A 80 17.61 13.03 -87.99
CA VAL A 80 18.01 13.60 -89.28
C VAL A 80 18.38 15.08 -89.16
N GLU A 81 19.49 15.46 -89.78
CA GLU A 81 19.99 16.82 -89.90
C GLU A 81 20.20 17.15 -91.39
N ALA A 82 19.45 18.12 -91.91
CA ALA A 82 19.54 18.58 -93.28
C ALA A 82 20.66 19.63 -93.41
N LYS A 83 21.61 19.42 -94.33
CA LYS A 83 22.72 20.35 -94.57
C LYS A 83 22.34 21.54 -95.47
N ASP A 84 21.23 21.40 -96.19
CA ASP A 84 20.64 22.40 -97.09
C ASP A 84 19.11 22.42 -96.86
N GLY A 85 18.43 23.48 -97.26
CA GLY A 85 17.02 23.70 -96.93
C GLY A 85 16.59 25.16 -97.11
N ASN A 86 15.34 25.45 -96.75
CA ASN A 86 14.93 26.81 -96.41
C ASN A 86 15.50 27.18 -95.02
N PRO A 87 15.70 28.47 -94.69
CA PRO A 87 16.13 28.87 -93.36
C PRO A 87 15.11 28.48 -92.28
N LEU A 88 15.59 28.30 -91.05
CA LEU A 88 14.76 28.23 -89.84
C LEU A 88 14.20 29.62 -89.52
N GLU A 89 13.01 29.66 -88.93
CA GLU A 89 12.39 30.90 -88.47
C GLU A 89 13.09 31.44 -87.20
N LEU A 90 12.91 32.73 -86.89
CA LEU A 90 13.62 33.37 -85.77
C LEU A 90 13.17 32.78 -84.43
N GLY A 91 14.05 31.97 -83.82
CA GLY A 91 13.79 31.26 -82.57
C GLY A 91 13.40 29.78 -82.74
N GLN A 92 13.29 29.30 -83.98
CA GLN A 92 13.09 27.87 -84.28
C GLN A 92 14.43 27.14 -84.29
N ASN A 93 14.53 26.02 -83.55
CA ASN A 93 15.76 25.21 -83.49
C ASN A 93 15.66 23.94 -84.36
N PHE A 94 14.46 23.42 -84.61
CA PHE A 94 14.23 22.19 -85.40
C PHE A 94 13.29 22.43 -86.59
N GLY A 95 13.73 22.02 -87.77
CA GLY A 95 12.99 22.07 -89.03
C GLY A 95 11.68 21.29 -88.98
N LYS A 96 10.61 21.90 -89.50
CA LYS A 96 9.24 21.34 -89.49
C LYS A 96 9.16 20.00 -90.22
N VAL A 97 8.19 19.17 -89.85
CA VAL A 97 7.91 17.95 -90.62
C VAL A 97 7.30 18.32 -91.98
N VAL A 98 7.83 17.70 -93.05
CA VAL A 98 7.32 17.82 -94.42
C VAL A 98 7.21 16.43 -95.03
N ASP A 99 6.22 16.20 -95.89
CA ASP A 99 6.18 14.96 -96.66
C ASP A 99 7.31 14.96 -97.70
N CYS A 100 8.10 13.91 -97.68
CA CYS A 100 9.33 13.74 -98.47
C CYS A 100 9.76 12.27 -98.56
N ASN A 101 8.81 11.34 -98.43
CA ASN A 101 9.07 9.89 -98.38
C ASN A 101 10.21 9.51 -97.41
N ASN A 102 10.13 10.00 -96.16
CA ASN A 102 11.14 9.78 -95.12
C ASN A 102 12.56 10.24 -95.53
N PHE A 103 12.69 11.48 -96.03
CA PHE A 103 13.94 12.10 -96.48
C PHE A 103 14.63 11.40 -97.67
N GLN A 104 13.92 10.53 -98.39
CA GLN A 104 14.41 9.89 -99.61
C GLN A 104 14.11 10.73 -100.85
N ASP A 105 13.06 11.55 -100.82
CA ASP A 105 12.72 12.50 -101.89
C ASP A 105 13.12 13.93 -101.49
N ILE A 106 14.23 14.40 -102.07
CA ILE A 106 14.76 15.75 -101.85
C ILE A 106 13.94 16.82 -102.59
N GLU A 107 13.40 16.50 -103.76
CA GLU A 107 12.60 17.44 -104.54
C GLU A 107 11.29 17.73 -103.79
N ALA A 108 10.64 16.70 -103.25
CA ALA A 108 9.49 16.84 -102.36
C ALA A 108 9.85 17.59 -101.06
N PHE A 109 11.01 17.29 -100.43
CA PHE A 109 11.47 18.01 -99.23
C PHE A 109 11.56 19.52 -99.46
N PHE A 110 12.20 19.97 -100.56
CA PHE A 110 12.27 21.40 -100.86
C PHE A 110 10.92 22.00 -101.28
N ASN A 111 10.14 21.31 -102.12
CA ASN A 111 8.85 21.79 -102.61
C ASN A 111 7.81 21.97 -101.48
N ASN A 112 7.81 21.08 -100.49
CA ASN A 112 6.97 21.18 -99.29
C ASN A 112 7.56 22.12 -98.21
N GLY A 113 8.68 22.78 -98.53
CA GLY A 113 9.28 23.85 -97.75
C GLY A 113 10.14 23.38 -96.58
N GLY A 114 10.78 22.22 -96.68
CA GLY A 114 11.72 21.66 -95.72
C GLY A 114 12.89 22.60 -95.41
N GLN A 115 13.40 22.51 -94.19
CA GLN A 115 14.31 23.51 -93.60
C GLN A 115 15.67 22.92 -93.26
N VAL A 116 16.72 23.76 -93.27
CA VAL A 116 18.09 23.38 -92.90
C VAL A 116 18.22 23.14 -91.39
N GLY A 117 19.18 22.31 -90.98
CA GLY A 117 19.44 21.98 -89.57
C GLY A 117 18.78 20.68 -89.10
N LYS A 118 18.68 20.50 -87.78
CA LYS A 118 18.05 19.31 -87.18
C LYS A 118 16.55 19.25 -87.51
N GLN A 119 16.03 18.07 -87.79
CA GLN A 119 14.63 17.87 -88.18
C GLN A 119 13.79 17.37 -86.99
N ARG A 120 12.49 17.72 -86.97
CA ARG A 120 11.53 17.19 -85.99
C ARG A 120 11.21 15.71 -86.24
N ALA A 121 11.03 15.32 -87.50
CA ALA A 121 10.73 13.94 -87.88
C ALA A 121 11.95 13.02 -87.69
N ILE A 122 11.65 11.77 -87.33
CA ILE A 122 12.62 10.69 -87.14
C ILE A 122 12.38 9.57 -88.16
N LEU A 123 13.45 8.85 -88.51
CA LEU A 123 13.34 7.57 -89.18
C LEU A 123 13.02 6.49 -88.14
N THR A 124 12.09 5.60 -88.48
CA THR A 124 11.75 4.42 -87.66
C THR A 124 12.36 3.16 -88.27
N ASN A 125 11.94 1.96 -87.87
CA ASN A 125 12.55 0.71 -88.31
C ASN A 125 12.34 0.45 -89.82
N GLY A 126 13.43 0.43 -90.60
CA GLY A 126 13.36 0.30 -92.05
C GLY A 126 14.71 0.49 -92.73
N THR A 127 14.75 0.37 -94.06
CA THR A 127 15.95 0.61 -94.88
C THR A 127 15.67 1.76 -95.83
N TYR A 128 16.43 2.85 -95.69
CA TYR A 128 16.18 4.11 -96.38
C TYR A 128 17.29 4.47 -97.37
N GLN A 129 16.90 4.88 -98.57
CA GLN A 129 17.77 5.32 -99.68
C GLN A 129 18.10 6.82 -99.57
N ILE A 130 18.69 7.23 -98.44
CA ILE A 130 18.92 8.64 -98.11
C ILE A 130 20.25 9.14 -98.66
N ASN A 131 20.21 10.23 -99.42
CA ASN A 131 21.38 10.96 -99.89
C ASN A 131 22.16 11.56 -98.71
N THR A 132 23.24 10.90 -98.30
CA THR A 132 24.07 11.31 -97.15
C THR A 132 24.80 12.64 -97.33
N GLU A 133 24.79 13.20 -98.54
CA GLU A 133 25.32 14.54 -98.78
C GLU A 133 24.32 15.64 -98.44
N MET A 134 23.03 15.42 -98.68
CA MET A 134 21.95 16.31 -98.24
C MET A 134 21.63 16.13 -96.75
N PHE A 135 21.42 14.88 -96.32
CA PHE A 135 20.93 14.55 -94.99
C PHE A 135 21.97 13.74 -94.21
N LYS A 136 22.37 14.25 -93.05
CA LYS A 136 23.14 13.49 -92.05
C LYS A 136 22.14 12.75 -91.15
N CYS A 137 22.19 11.43 -91.14
CA CYS A 137 21.41 10.60 -90.22
C CYS A 137 22.29 10.08 -89.09
N GLN A 138 21.90 10.31 -87.84
CA GLN A 138 22.50 9.71 -86.65
C GLN A 138 21.57 8.63 -86.10
N LYS A 139 22.07 7.41 -85.96
CA LYS A 139 21.31 6.36 -85.27
C LYS A 139 21.41 6.56 -83.76
N VAL A 140 20.29 6.49 -83.08
CA VAL A 140 20.18 6.53 -81.61
C VAL A 140 19.29 5.38 -81.17
N LYS A 141 19.53 4.81 -79.98
CA LYS A 141 18.66 3.76 -79.44
C LYS A 141 17.27 4.32 -79.10
N VAL A 142 16.25 3.48 -79.18
CA VAL A 142 14.92 3.81 -78.64
C VAL A 142 14.99 4.15 -77.15
N THR A 143 14.16 5.09 -76.70
CA THR A 143 14.08 5.45 -75.28
C THR A 143 13.33 4.35 -74.52
N ARG A 144 14.06 3.55 -73.76
CA ARG A 144 13.49 2.48 -72.93
C ARG A 144 13.49 2.89 -71.46
N ILE A 145 12.36 2.65 -70.79
CA ILE A 145 12.09 3.00 -69.40
C ILE A 145 11.64 1.73 -68.69
N GLU A 146 12.41 1.27 -67.70
CA GLU A 146 12.13 0.02 -66.99
C GLU A 146 10.97 0.19 -65.99
N ALA A 147 10.35 -0.92 -65.56
CA ALA A 147 9.17 -0.96 -64.67
C ALA A 147 9.32 -0.31 -63.26
N HIS A 148 10.51 0.22 -62.94
CA HIS A 148 10.82 0.92 -61.69
C HIS A 148 11.20 2.40 -61.90
N GLN A 149 11.13 2.87 -63.15
CA GLN A 149 11.58 4.19 -63.57
C GLN A 149 10.45 4.98 -64.23
N ILE A 150 10.62 6.30 -64.27
CA ILE A 150 9.83 7.22 -65.08
C ILE A 150 10.79 8.13 -65.87
N GLY A 151 10.34 8.60 -67.04
CA GLY A 151 11.09 9.54 -67.87
C GLY A 151 10.57 10.97 -67.70
N LEU A 152 11.39 11.85 -67.12
CA LEU A 152 11.13 13.29 -67.11
C LEU A 152 11.55 13.89 -68.45
N VAL A 153 10.76 14.82 -68.98
CA VAL A 153 10.92 15.35 -70.35
C VAL A 153 11.27 16.83 -70.35
N GLU A 154 12.35 17.20 -71.06
CA GLU A 154 12.78 18.59 -71.25
C GLU A 154 12.91 18.91 -72.75
N ALA A 155 11.96 19.68 -73.28
CA ALA A 155 11.90 20.09 -74.68
C ALA A 155 12.93 21.19 -74.98
N GLN A 156 13.72 21.02 -76.04
CA GLN A 156 14.79 21.94 -76.47
C GLN A 156 14.32 23.00 -77.49
N ASP A 157 13.06 22.91 -77.93
CA ASP A 157 12.39 23.82 -78.86
C ASP A 157 10.88 23.78 -78.57
N GLY A 158 10.16 24.84 -78.92
CA GLY A 158 8.74 25.02 -78.61
C GLY A 158 8.39 26.48 -78.31
N SER A 159 7.10 26.74 -78.05
CA SER A 159 6.63 28.06 -77.62
C SER A 159 7.26 28.46 -76.28
N PRO A 160 7.51 29.75 -76.02
CA PRO A 160 8.05 30.20 -74.73
C PRO A 160 7.12 29.88 -73.56
N LEU A 161 7.70 29.62 -72.38
CA LEU A 161 6.94 29.49 -71.13
C LEU A 161 6.24 30.80 -70.77
N LYS A 162 5.07 30.71 -70.14
CA LYS A 162 4.35 31.89 -69.63
C LYS A 162 5.13 32.47 -68.44
N PRO A 163 5.29 33.80 -68.31
CA PRO A 163 6.02 34.40 -67.18
C PRO A 163 5.51 33.90 -65.82
N GLY A 164 6.43 33.42 -64.98
CA GLY A 164 6.11 32.84 -63.67
C GLY A 164 5.77 31.34 -63.67
N LYS A 165 5.76 30.67 -64.83
CA LYS A 165 5.67 29.21 -64.94
C LYS A 165 7.05 28.57 -65.15
N ASN A 166 7.24 27.42 -64.52
CA ASN A 166 8.45 26.61 -64.52
C ASN A 166 8.34 25.38 -65.45
N PHE A 167 7.12 24.95 -65.77
CA PHE A 167 6.85 23.80 -66.65
C PHE A 167 5.90 24.14 -67.80
N GLY A 168 6.11 23.47 -68.94
CA GLY A 168 5.24 23.51 -70.11
C GLY A 168 3.97 22.68 -69.90
N HIS A 169 2.84 23.19 -70.41
CA HIS A 169 1.56 22.50 -70.31
C HIS A 169 1.48 21.23 -71.17
N LYS A 170 0.57 20.33 -70.81
CA LYS A 170 0.25 19.08 -71.53
C LYS A 170 -0.15 19.36 -72.99
N ALA A 171 0.78 19.12 -73.92
CA ALA A 171 0.51 19.09 -75.36
C ALA A 171 0.20 17.66 -75.81
N ASN A 172 -0.87 17.46 -76.58
CA ASN A 172 -1.29 16.13 -77.03
C ASN A 172 -0.40 15.62 -78.17
N CYS A 173 0.66 14.88 -77.83
CA CYS A 173 1.76 14.54 -78.74
C CYS A 173 2.18 13.04 -78.72
N ASN A 174 1.26 12.14 -78.34
CA ASN A 174 1.50 10.70 -78.27
C ASN A 174 2.79 10.33 -77.47
N ASN A 175 2.86 10.81 -76.23
CA ASN A 175 4.02 10.62 -75.34
C ASN A 175 5.34 11.10 -75.97
N PHE A 176 5.33 12.31 -76.55
CA PHE A 176 6.46 12.97 -77.21
C PHE A 176 7.06 12.23 -78.41
N GLN A 177 6.39 11.18 -78.91
CA GLN A 177 6.79 10.45 -80.13
C GLN A 177 6.34 11.18 -81.40
N ASP A 178 5.23 11.92 -81.34
CA ASP A 178 4.83 12.83 -82.41
C ASP A 178 5.36 14.24 -82.13
N ALA A 179 6.56 14.49 -82.65
CA ALA A 179 7.22 15.78 -82.54
C ALA A 179 6.43 16.90 -83.24
N GLN A 180 5.65 16.65 -84.29
CA GLN A 180 4.90 17.71 -84.98
C GLN A 180 3.64 18.07 -84.21
N ALA A 181 2.88 17.07 -83.74
CA ALA A 181 1.72 17.26 -82.88
C ALA A 181 2.07 18.00 -81.57
N PHE A 182 3.30 17.88 -81.05
CA PHE A 182 3.77 18.71 -79.93
C PHE A 182 3.71 20.21 -80.26
N PHE A 183 4.29 20.66 -81.38
CA PHE A 183 4.24 22.08 -81.76
C PHE A 183 2.83 22.52 -82.16
N ASP A 184 2.09 21.69 -82.91
CA ASP A 184 0.75 22.02 -83.40
C ASP A 184 -0.26 22.18 -82.26
N ASN A 185 -0.09 21.45 -81.16
CA ASN A 185 -0.86 21.60 -79.92
C ASN A 185 -0.23 22.62 -78.93
N GLY A 186 0.65 23.51 -79.39
CA GLY A 186 1.17 24.63 -78.61
C GLY A 186 2.28 24.29 -77.59
N GLY A 187 2.93 23.14 -77.75
CA GLY A 187 3.99 22.63 -76.88
C GLY A 187 5.11 23.65 -76.62
N GLN A 188 5.62 23.65 -75.38
CA GLN A 188 6.48 24.72 -74.86
C GLN A 188 7.91 24.24 -74.57
N VAL A 189 8.89 25.10 -74.80
CA VAL A 189 10.30 24.83 -74.49
C VAL A 189 10.53 24.70 -72.97
N GLY A 190 11.47 23.85 -72.56
CA GLY A 190 11.82 23.59 -71.16
C GLY A 190 11.19 22.31 -70.59
N LYS A 191 11.11 22.23 -69.26
CA LYS A 191 10.59 21.06 -68.53
C LYS A 191 9.10 20.87 -68.78
N GLN A 192 8.65 19.64 -69.00
CA GLN A 192 7.24 19.33 -69.21
C GLN A 192 6.57 18.83 -67.93
N ILE A 193 5.27 19.08 -67.76
CA ILE A 193 4.50 18.52 -66.63
C ILE A 193 4.32 17.00 -66.79
N ASP A 194 3.97 16.56 -68.00
CA ASP A 194 3.76 15.15 -68.32
C ASP A 194 5.07 14.34 -68.27
N ILE A 195 4.97 13.11 -67.76
CA ILE A 195 6.06 12.13 -67.68
C ILE A 195 5.84 10.98 -68.66
N LEU A 196 6.92 10.26 -68.95
CA LEU A 196 6.87 8.96 -69.60
C LEU A 196 6.83 7.84 -68.54
N LEU A 197 5.87 6.93 -68.68
CA LEU A 197 5.72 5.74 -67.84
C LEU A 197 6.67 4.61 -68.33
N PRO A 198 6.77 3.47 -67.64
CA PRO A 198 7.53 2.32 -68.14
C PRO A 198 7.09 1.87 -69.54
N GLY A 199 8.06 1.69 -70.44
CA GLY A 199 7.77 1.43 -71.85
C GLY A 199 8.97 1.63 -72.78
N THR A 200 8.75 1.48 -74.08
CA THR A 200 9.74 1.75 -75.14
C THR A 200 9.17 2.75 -76.13
N TYR A 201 9.86 3.88 -76.29
CA TYR A 201 9.37 5.05 -77.01
C TYR A 201 10.33 5.46 -78.14
N LYS A 202 9.76 5.81 -79.30
CA LYS A 202 10.49 6.34 -80.46
C LYS A 202 10.43 7.87 -80.44
N ILE A 203 11.25 8.48 -79.59
CA ILE A 203 11.26 9.93 -79.32
C ILE A 203 12.48 10.58 -79.97
N ASN A 204 12.31 11.75 -80.58
CA ASN A 204 13.44 12.56 -81.06
C ASN A 204 14.26 13.09 -79.87
N THR A 205 15.33 12.37 -79.48
CA THR A 205 16.09 12.68 -78.25
C THR A 205 16.91 13.98 -78.31
N ASP A 206 17.11 14.54 -79.51
CA ASP A 206 17.71 15.85 -79.68
C ASP A 206 16.71 16.98 -79.35
N LEU A 207 15.43 16.77 -79.68
CA LEU A 207 14.33 17.69 -79.39
C LEU A 207 13.80 17.53 -77.96
N PHE A 208 13.68 16.29 -77.48
CA PHE A 208 13.18 15.95 -76.15
C PHE A 208 14.25 15.21 -75.36
N LYS A 209 14.91 15.95 -74.46
CA LYS A 209 15.89 15.37 -73.54
C LYS A 209 15.14 14.60 -72.46
N ILE A 210 15.33 13.29 -72.41
CA ILE A 210 14.70 12.39 -71.44
C ILE A 210 15.65 12.13 -70.28
N THR A 211 15.21 12.36 -69.05
CA THR A 211 15.96 12.05 -67.82
C THR A 211 15.25 10.93 -67.07
N LEU A 212 15.86 9.75 -67.02
CA LEU A 212 15.31 8.60 -66.30
C LEU A 212 15.55 8.78 -64.80
N VAL A 213 14.48 8.73 -64.00
CA VAL A 213 14.52 8.78 -62.54
C VAL A 213 13.77 7.58 -61.96
N GLN A 214 14.10 7.21 -60.73
CA GLN A 214 13.40 6.17 -59.99
C GLN A 214 12.01 6.66 -59.57
N GLN A 215 10.99 5.80 -59.64
CA GLN A 215 9.65 6.12 -59.14
C GLN A 215 9.66 6.25 -57.60
N LEU A 216 8.75 7.06 -57.04
CA LEU A 216 8.74 7.35 -55.61
C LEU A 216 8.05 6.22 -54.83
N SER A 217 8.82 5.37 -54.17
CA SER A 217 8.28 4.43 -53.17
C SER A 217 8.32 5.03 -51.76
N ILE A 218 7.19 4.97 -51.04
CA ILE A 218 7.05 5.32 -49.62
C ILE A 218 6.87 4.02 -48.82
N GLY A 219 7.67 3.82 -47.77
CA GLY A 219 7.60 2.62 -46.93
C GLY A 219 6.40 2.61 -45.98
N THR A 220 6.09 1.44 -45.43
CA THR A 220 4.97 1.19 -44.50
C THR A 220 5.05 1.95 -43.17
N GLU A 221 6.22 2.50 -42.84
CA GLU A 221 6.47 3.33 -41.66
C GLU A 221 6.96 4.74 -42.01
N GLU A 222 6.74 5.19 -43.25
CA GLU A 222 7.07 6.53 -43.75
C GLU A 222 5.83 7.24 -44.31
N ILE A 223 5.90 8.56 -44.41
CA ILE A 223 5.01 9.38 -45.26
C ILE A 223 5.85 10.30 -46.15
N GLY A 224 5.37 10.59 -47.36
CA GLY A 224 5.95 11.57 -48.26
C GLY A 224 5.31 12.96 -48.06
N LEU A 225 6.08 13.91 -47.55
CA LEU A 225 5.68 15.32 -47.48
C LEU A 225 6.05 16.02 -48.80
N VAL A 226 5.04 16.56 -49.49
CA VAL A 226 5.18 17.07 -50.86
C VAL A 226 5.37 18.59 -50.91
N GLU A 227 6.31 19.06 -51.73
CA GLU A 227 6.56 20.47 -52.04
C GLU A 227 6.45 20.70 -53.57
N ALA A 228 5.39 21.38 -54.01
CA ALA A 228 5.13 21.68 -55.42
C ALA A 228 5.96 22.89 -55.89
N LYS A 229 6.66 22.73 -57.01
CA LYS A 229 7.58 23.73 -57.62
C LYS A 229 6.91 24.63 -58.66
N ASP A 230 5.70 24.30 -59.09
CA ASP A 230 4.81 25.15 -59.88
C ASP A 230 3.38 25.06 -59.28
N GLY A 231 2.51 25.98 -59.67
CA GLY A 231 1.14 26.10 -59.17
C GLY A 231 0.59 27.52 -59.32
N VAL A 232 -0.50 27.79 -58.61
CA VAL A 232 -0.92 29.14 -58.23
C VAL A 232 -0.09 29.57 -57.00
N SER A 233 0.22 30.86 -56.85
CA SER A 233 0.88 31.33 -55.62
C SER A 233 -0.03 31.14 -54.39
N LEU A 234 0.56 30.78 -53.25
CA LEU A 234 -0.10 30.89 -51.94
C LEU A 234 -0.52 32.35 -51.69
N LYS A 235 -1.63 32.56 -50.97
CA LYS A 235 -2.02 33.92 -50.55
C LYS A 235 -1.08 34.44 -49.46
N PRO A 236 -0.93 35.77 -49.29
CA PRO A 236 -0.24 36.33 -48.13
C PRO A 236 -0.83 35.80 -46.83
N GLY A 237 -0.04 35.05 -46.06
CA GLY A 237 -0.44 34.41 -44.80
C GLY A 237 -0.78 32.91 -44.89
N GLU A 238 -0.95 32.31 -46.08
CA GLU A 238 -1.07 30.86 -46.24
C GLU A 238 0.33 30.22 -46.32
N SER A 239 0.69 29.28 -45.43
CA SER A 239 1.99 28.60 -45.49
C SER A 239 1.96 27.26 -46.26
N PHE A 240 0.78 26.67 -46.41
CA PHE A 240 0.56 25.35 -47.03
C PHE A 240 -0.53 25.35 -48.09
N GLY A 241 -0.23 24.76 -49.24
CA GLY A 241 -1.13 24.59 -50.38
C GLY A 241 -2.28 23.63 -50.06
N LYS A 242 -3.49 24.02 -50.48
CA LYS A 242 -4.70 23.22 -50.32
C LYS A 242 -4.59 21.86 -51.00
N VAL A 243 -5.26 20.86 -50.43
CA VAL A 243 -5.40 19.54 -51.06
C VAL A 243 -6.16 19.69 -52.37
N VAL A 244 -5.64 19.06 -53.42
CA VAL A 244 -6.27 18.97 -54.74
C VAL A 244 -6.33 17.49 -55.11
N ASP A 245 -7.52 17.02 -55.45
CA ASP A 245 -7.74 15.71 -56.06
C ASP A 245 -6.96 15.62 -57.38
N CYS A 246 -5.88 14.85 -57.41
CA CYS A 246 -4.96 14.73 -58.57
C CYS A 246 -4.20 13.40 -58.62
N ASP A 247 -4.86 12.32 -58.20
CA ASP A 247 -4.30 10.95 -58.14
C ASP A 247 -2.94 10.91 -57.41
N ASP A 248 -2.92 11.36 -56.16
CA ASP A 248 -1.73 11.45 -55.30
C ASP A 248 -0.50 12.09 -55.98
N PHE A 249 -0.74 13.23 -56.65
CA PHE A 249 0.23 14.02 -57.40
C PHE A 249 0.84 13.31 -58.63
N GLN A 250 0.27 12.18 -59.06
CA GLN A 250 0.72 11.48 -60.28
C GLN A 250 0.28 12.23 -61.54
N ASP A 251 -0.95 12.76 -61.58
CA ASP A 251 -1.36 13.71 -62.63
C ASP A 251 -1.04 15.16 -62.22
N GLY A 252 0.20 15.57 -62.47
CA GLY A 252 0.64 16.96 -62.31
C GLY A 252 -0.09 17.96 -63.23
N SER A 253 -0.65 17.50 -64.35
CA SER A 253 -1.43 18.35 -65.27
C SER A 253 -2.82 18.64 -64.69
N GLU A 254 -3.46 17.65 -64.10
CA GLU A 254 -4.68 17.77 -63.28
C GLU A 254 -4.45 18.67 -62.05
N PHE A 255 -3.36 18.51 -61.30
CA PHE A 255 -3.01 19.37 -60.17
C PHE A 255 -2.97 20.85 -60.56
N ILE A 256 -2.25 21.19 -61.64
CA ILE A 256 -2.18 22.58 -62.13
C ILE A 256 -3.55 23.05 -62.67
N ARG A 257 -4.30 22.18 -63.35
CA ARG A 257 -5.64 22.48 -63.92
C ARG A 257 -6.70 22.79 -62.84
N LYS A 258 -6.71 22.03 -61.74
CA LYS A 258 -7.61 22.23 -60.59
C LYS A 258 -7.16 23.34 -59.64
N GLY A 259 -6.05 24.03 -59.94
CA GLY A 259 -5.60 25.23 -59.21
C GLY A 259 -4.63 24.96 -58.06
N GLY A 260 -3.92 23.83 -58.09
CA GLY A 260 -2.90 23.45 -57.11
C GLY A 260 -1.86 24.54 -56.85
N GLN A 261 -1.46 24.71 -55.59
CA GLN A 261 -0.67 25.86 -55.13
C GLN A 261 0.82 25.52 -55.00
N ARG A 262 1.70 26.45 -55.38
CA ARG A 262 3.16 26.28 -55.29
C ARG A 262 3.64 26.46 -53.85
N GLY A 263 4.38 25.49 -53.32
CA GLY A 263 4.91 25.48 -51.95
C GLY A 263 4.75 24.11 -51.28
N LYS A 264 4.89 24.05 -49.95
CA LYS A 264 4.55 22.85 -49.16
C LYS A 264 3.06 22.53 -49.32
N GLN A 265 2.69 21.27 -49.43
CA GLN A 265 1.29 20.84 -49.54
C GLN A 265 0.74 20.38 -48.19
N ARG A 266 -0.59 20.44 -48.02
CA ARG A 266 -1.30 19.84 -46.88
C ARG A 266 -1.41 18.32 -46.98
N ALA A 267 -1.66 17.82 -48.19
CA ALA A 267 -1.70 16.38 -48.46
C ALA A 267 -0.32 15.74 -48.28
N ILE A 268 -0.35 14.45 -47.97
CA ILE A 268 0.80 13.57 -47.76
C ILE A 268 0.64 12.34 -48.66
N LEU A 269 1.75 11.69 -48.97
CA LEU A 269 1.76 10.37 -49.59
C LEU A 269 1.89 9.32 -48.49
N THR A 270 0.99 8.34 -48.47
CA THR A 270 1.03 7.17 -47.57
C THR A 270 1.91 6.05 -48.15
N GLU A 271 1.86 4.85 -47.58
CA GLU A 271 2.57 3.69 -48.15
C GLU A 271 2.12 3.43 -49.60
N GLY A 272 3.08 3.21 -50.50
CA GLY A 272 2.77 3.13 -51.92
C GLY A 272 3.98 3.29 -52.83
N THR A 273 3.72 3.24 -54.14
CA THR A 273 4.72 3.49 -55.18
C THR A 273 4.11 4.37 -56.27
N TYR A 274 4.57 5.60 -56.33
CA TYR A 274 3.94 6.70 -57.05
C TYR A 274 4.78 7.16 -58.23
N GLN A 275 4.13 7.31 -59.38
CA GLN A 275 4.73 7.77 -60.64
C GLN A 275 4.55 9.29 -60.78
N ILE A 276 5.10 10.05 -59.83
CA ILE A 276 5.01 11.52 -59.80
C ILE A 276 6.14 12.18 -60.59
N ASN A 277 5.89 13.33 -61.20
CA ASN A 277 6.95 14.19 -61.75
C ASN A 277 7.81 14.76 -60.60
N THR A 278 8.98 14.17 -60.35
CA THR A 278 9.82 14.49 -59.19
C THR A 278 10.53 15.87 -59.26
N GLU A 279 10.51 16.54 -60.42
CA GLU A 279 10.93 17.94 -60.53
C GLU A 279 9.79 18.91 -60.22
N LEU A 280 8.55 18.57 -60.60
CA LEU A 280 7.36 19.35 -60.24
C LEU A 280 7.00 19.18 -58.75
N PHE A 281 7.13 17.96 -58.23
CA PHE A 281 6.79 17.59 -56.87
C PHE A 281 8.01 17.03 -56.14
N ARG A 282 8.63 17.86 -55.30
CA ARG A 282 9.70 17.41 -54.42
C ARG A 282 9.09 16.74 -53.19
N SER A 283 9.16 15.41 -53.12
CA SER A 283 8.81 14.67 -51.91
C SER A 283 9.99 14.56 -50.95
N ARG A 284 9.72 14.66 -49.65
CA ARG A 284 10.62 14.27 -48.55
C ARG A 284 9.92 13.20 -47.73
N LYS A 285 10.58 12.07 -47.52
CA LYS A 285 10.12 11.07 -46.56
C LYS A 285 10.37 11.52 -45.12
N VAL A 286 9.43 11.23 -44.23
CA VAL A 286 9.58 11.30 -42.76
C VAL A 286 8.93 10.05 -42.14
N PRO A 287 9.37 9.59 -40.96
CA PRO A 287 8.72 8.45 -40.30
C PRO A 287 7.29 8.80 -39.86
N ILE A 288 6.41 7.80 -39.82
CA ILE A 288 5.07 7.94 -39.23
C ILE A 288 5.13 8.32 -37.75
N SER A 289 4.09 9.00 -37.27
CA SER A 289 3.98 9.37 -35.86
C SER A 289 3.39 8.21 -35.06
N TYR A 290 4.25 7.35 -34.54
CA TYR A 290 3.87 6.27 -33.62
C TYR A 290 3.82 6.77 -32.16
N ILE A 291 2.71 6.51 -31.47
CA ILE A 291 2.55 6.70 -30.01
C ILE A 291 2.39 5.30 -29.40
N SER A 292 3.21 4.96 -28.42
CA SER A 292 3.12 3.68 -27.69
C SER A 292 2.05 3.71 -26.58
N ALA A 293 1.82 2.56 -25.94
CA ALA A 293 0.86 2.45 -24.82
C ALA A 293 1.30 3.20 -23.55
N GLU A 294 2.58 3.55 -23.44
CA GLU A 294 3.15 4.28 -22.29
C GLU A 294 3.32 5.78 -22.59
N GLU A 295 2.85 6.24 -23.75
CA GLU A 295 2.98 7.62 -24.23
C GLU A 295 1.62 8.28 -24.51
N ILE A 296 1.62 9.61 -24.49
CA ILE A 296 0.58 10.48 -25.03
C ILE A 296 1.23 11.51 -25.96
N GLY A 297 0.65 11.70 -27.14
CA GLY A 297 1.11 12.70 -28.11
C GLY A 297 0.42 14.04 -27.89
N LEU A 298 1.18 15.06 -27.50
CA LEU A 298 0.68 16.45 -27.44
C LEU A 298 0.92 17.12 -28.80
N VAL A 299 -0.12 17.74 -29.36
CA VAL A 299 -0.07 18.34 -30.70
C VAL A 299 0.06 19.86 -30.62
N GLU A 300 0.95 20.42 -31.44
CA GLU A 300 1.17 21.86 -31.58
C GLU A 300 1.24 22.22 -33.07
N THR A 301 0.37 23.12 -33.52
CA THR A 301 0.16 23.41 -34.94
C THR A 301 0.86 24.70 -35.37
N GLN A 302 1.60 24.68 -36.48
CA GLN A 302 2.40 25.82 -36.95
C GLN A 302 1.61 26.84 -37.79
N ASP A 303 0.50 26.46 -38.41
CA ASP A 303 -0.34 27.31 -39.27
C ASP A 303 -1.83 27.10 -38.92
N GLY A 304 -2.68 28.12 -39.07
CA GLY A 304 -4.08 28.10 -38.68
C GLY A 304 -4.63 29.47 -38.31
N LYS A 305 -5.85 29.52 -37.78
CA LYS A 305 -6.38 30.77 -37.19
C LYS A 305 -5.58 31.13 -35.92
N PRO A 306 -5.43 32.41 -35.56
CA PRO A 306 -4.87 32.77 -34.27
C PRO A 306 -5.77 32.29 -33.12
N LEU A 307 -5.17 32.04 -31.95
CA LEU A 307 -5.90 31.86 -30.69
C LEU A 307 -6.61 33.17 -30.29
N GLU A 308 -7.73 33.05 -29.57
CA GLU A 308 -8.42 34.23 -29.04
C GLU A 308 -7.62 34.85 -27.87
N GLN A 309 -7.78 36.15 -27.62
CA GLN A 309 -6.91 36.88 -26.68
C GLN A 309 -7.08 36.40 -25.23
N GLY A 310 -6.16 35.56 -24.77
CA GLY A 310 -6.15 34.94 -23.43
C GLY A 310 -6.30 33.42 -23.45
N GLU A 311 -6.61 32.82 -24.60
CA GLU A 311 -6.60 31.36 -24.75
C GLU A 311 -5.16 30.83 -24.82
N ASN A 312 -4.90 29.73 -24.11
CA ASN A 312 -3.58 29.08 -24.06
C ASN A 312 -3.51 27.83 -24.94
N PHE A 313 -4.65 27.32 -25.40
CA PHE A 313 -4.80 26.12 -26.22
C PHE A 313 -5.92 26.30 -27.25
N ALA A 314 -5.76 25.68 -28.41
CA ALA A 314 -6.73 25.61 -29.48
C ALA A 314 -7.87 24.65 -29.16
N LYS A 315 -9.09 25.07 -29.52
CA LYS A 315 -10.32 24.27 -29.40
C LYS A 315 -10.26 23.01 -30.27
N LYS A 316 -10.85 21.91 -29.80
CA LYS A 316 -10.93 20.63 -30.53
C LYS A 316 -11.72 20.81 -31.84
N VAL A 317 -11.12 20.41 -32.96
CA VAL A 317 -11.75 20.36 -34.29
C VAL A 317 -11.71 18.94 -34.84
N ASP A 318 -12.74 18.53 -35.58
CA ASP A 318 -12.71 17.24 -36.27
C ASP A 318 -11.76 17.29 -37.48
N CYS A 319 -10.87 16.32 -37.56
CA CYS A 319 -9.76 16.24 -38.52
C CYS A 319 -9.12 14.83 -38.56
N ASN A 320 -9.86 13.79 -38.16
CA ASN A 320 -9.35 12.42 -38.05
C ASN A 320 -8.00 12.32 -37.29
N ASN A 321 -7.95 12.90 -36.09
CA ASN A 321 -6.74 12.99 -35.26
C ASN A 321 -5.54 13.65 -35.99
N PHE A 322 -5.77 14.79 -36.63
CA PHE A 322 -4.79 15.57 -37.41
C PHE A 322 -4.21 14.88 -38.66
N GLN A 323 -4.73 13.71 -39.04
CA GLN A 323 -4.33 13.02 -40.28
C GLN A 323 -4.97 13.69 -41.50
N ASP A 324 -6.19 14.22 -41.37
CA ASP A 324 -6.76 15.11 -42.38
C ASP A 324 -6.42 16.57 -42.06
N ALA A 325 -5.29 17.01 -42.61
CA ALA A 325 -4.85 18.40 -42.54
C ALA A 325 -5.82 19.37 -43.23
N GLN A 326 -6.59 18.95 -44.24
CA GLN A 326 -7.53 19.83 -44.95
C GLN A 326 -8.77 20.09 -44.10
N ALA A 327 -9.36 19.02 -43.54
CA ALA A 327 -10.48 19.12 -42.59
C ALA A 327 -10.12 19.98 -41.36
N PHE A 328 -8.88 19.87 -40.83
CA PHE A 328 -8.42 20.73 -39.74
C PHE A 328 -8.58 22.23 -40.06
N PHE A 329 -8.12 22.68 -41.24
CA PHE A 329 -8.23 24.09 -41.63
C PHE A 329 -9.66 24.51 -41.99
N ASP A 330 -10.42 23.64 -42.67
CA ASP A 330 -11.76 23.98 -43.15
C ASP A 330 -12.79 23.99 -41.99
N ASN A 331 -12.64 23.10 -41.00
CA ASN A 331 -13.34 23.16 -39.71
C ASN A 331 -12.79 24.27 -38.79
N GLY A 332 -11.80 25.03 -39.25
CA GLY A 332 -11.41 26.30 -38.65
C GLY A 332 -10.37 26.23 -37.53
N GLY A 333 -9.53 25.18 -37.53
CA GLY A 333 -8.48 24.94 -36.55
C GLY A 333 -7.53 26.12 -36.32
N GLN A 334 -7.05 26.23 -35.09
CA GLN A 334 -6.20 27.32 -34.61
C GLN A 334 -4.74 26.88 -34.49
N ALA A 335 -3.80 27.79 -34.75
CA ALA A 335 -2.38 27.59 -34.54
C ALA A 335 -2.02 27.53 -33.04
N GLY A 336 -0.86 26.95 -32.72
CA GLY A 336 -0.40 26.73 -31.36
C GLY A 336 -0.83 25.38 -30.78
N LYS A 337 -0.75 25.25 -29.45
CA LYS A 337 -0.99 24.00 -28.71
C LYS A 337 -2.44 23.58 -28.79
N GLN A 338 -2.71 22.30 -29.03
CA GLN A 338 -4.07 21.77 -29.17
C GLN A 338 -4.56 21.18 -27.84
N LEU A 339 -5.87 21.29 -27.55
CA LEU A 339 -6.49 20.56 -26.44
C LEU A 339 -6.58 19.04 -26.69
N THR A 340 -6.58 18.63 -27.97
CA THR A 340 -6.70 17.22 -28.37
C THR A 340 -5.34 16.53 -28.32
N THR A 341 -5.32 15.35 -27.69
CA THR A 341 -4.13 14.50 -27.54
C THR A 341 -4.26 13.22 -28.37
N LEU A 342 -3.11 12.69 -28.82
CA LEU A 342 -3.01 11.40 -29.49
C LEU A 342 -2.79 10.30 -28.45
N ARG A 343 -3.53 9.20 -28.57
CA ARG A 343 -3.40 7.99 -27.75
C ARG A 343 -2.49 6.98 -28.47
N VAL A 344 -2.34 5.76 -27.93
CA VAL A 344 -1.61 4.67 -28.58
C VAL A 344 -2.10 4.43 -30.03
N GLY A 345 -1.17 4.39 -30.99
CA GLY A 345 -1.50 4.24 -32.41
C GLY A 345 -0.37 4.62 -33.37
N LYS A 346 -0.56 4.27 -34.65
CA LYS A 346 0.24 4.76 -35.78
C LYS A 346 -0.54 5.85 -36.49
N TYR A 347 0.04 7.04 -36.64
CA TYR A 347 -0.62 8.19 -37.24
C TYR A 347 0.13 8.73 -38.45
N TYR A 348 -0.60 8.93 -39.55
CA TYR A 348 -0.11 9.49 -40.81
C TYR A 348 -0.38 11.00 -40.83
N ILE A 349 0.44 11.76 -40.09
CA ILE A 349 0.23 13.21 -39.84
C ILE A 349 1.30 14.03 -40.53
N ASN A 350 0.90 15.13 -41.19
CA ASN A 350 1.81 16.07 -41.84
C ASN A 350 2.66 16.83 -40.79
N THR A 351 3.87 16.33 -40.51
CA THR A 351 4.74 16.83 -39.43
C THR A 351 5.28 18.24 -39.65
N ASP A 352 5.12 18.81 -40.84
CA ASP A 352 5.45 20.22 -41.09
C ASP A 352 4.33 21.17 -40.61
N ILE A 353 3.09 20.67 -40.50
CA ILE A 353 1.94 21.43 -40.00
C ILE A 353 1.76 21.16 -38.50
N PHE A 354 1.84 19.89 -38.09
CA PHE A 354 1.58 19.43 -36.73
C PHE A 354 2.84 18.86 -36.09
N ASN A 355 3.40 19.59 -35.10
CA ASN A 355 4.44 19.09 -34.23
C ASN A 355 3.83 18.16 -33.17
N ILE A 356 4.40 16.96 -32.98
CA ILE A 356 3.90 15.97 -32.01
C ILE A 356 4.96 15.72 -30.95
N LYS A 357 4.73 16.31 -29.78
CA LYS A 357 5.56 16.15 -28.58
C LYS A 357 5.03 14.97 -27.78
N LYS A 358 5.75 13.85 -27.82
CA LYS A 358 5.45 12.70 -26.95
C LYS A 358 5.86 12.99 -25.52
N VAL A 359 5.04 12.57 -24.57
CA VAL A 359 5.32 12.55 -23.13
C VAL A 359 4.77 11.26 -22.52
N SER A 360 5.27 10.81 -21.38
CA SER A 360 4.79 9.59 -20.73
C SER A 360 3.33 9.71 -20.27
N ALA A 361 2.56 8.64 -20.43
CA ALA A 361 1.24 8.51 -19.82
C ALA A 361 1.35 8.43 -18.29
N THR A 362 0.33 8.91 -17.56
CA THR A 362 0.36 8.90 -16.09
C THR A 362 -0.11 7.55 -15.59
N THR A 363 0.79 6.76 -14.98
CA THR A 363 0.43 5.49 -14.33
C THR A 363 0.41 5.64 -12.82
N ILE A 364 -0.62 5.08 -12.17
CA ILE A 364 -0.87 5.16 -10.73
C ILE A 364 -0.95 3.74 -10.19
N SER A 365 -0.14 3.41 -9.17
CA SER A 365 -0.06 2.06 -8.62
C SER A 365 -1.28 1.68 -7.80
N SER A 366 -1.52 0.37 -7.60
CA SER A 366 -2.63 -0.13 -6.76
C SER A 366 -2.56 0.26 -5.28
N GLY A 367 -1.40 0.73 -4.80
CA GLY A 367 -1.20 1.29 -3.47
C GLY A 367 -1.23 2.83 -3.43
N GLU A 368 -1.61 3.50 -4.50
CA GLU A 368 -1.58 4.96 -4.65
C GLU A 368 -2.90 5.53 -5.17
N ILE A 369 -3.04 6.86 -5.08
CA ILE A 369 -4.03 7.66 -5.81
C ILE A 369 -3.34 8.86 -6.46
N GLY A 370 -3.90 9.35 -7.56
CA GLY A 370 -3.46 10.60 -8.20
C GLY A 370 -4.24 11.80 -7.67
N LEU A 371 -3.55 12.78 -7.09
CA LEU A 371 -4.12 14.10 -6.79
C LEU A 371 -3.92 15.01 -8.00
N VAL A 372 -4.97 15.74 -8.40
CA VAL A 372 -4.99 16.54 -9.63
C VAL A 372 -4.97 18.03 -9.34
N GLU A 373 -4.14 18.79 -10.05
CA GLU A 373 -4.11 20.25 -10.03
C GLU A 373 -4.14 20.81 -11.46
N ALA A 374 -5.16 21.60 -11.77
CA ALA A 374 -5.33 22.21 -13.10
C ALA A 374 -4.58 23.55 -13.19
N LYS A 375 -3.65 23.68 -14.14
CA LYS A 375 -2.86 24.91 -14.37
C LYS A 375 -3.70 26.02 -15.02
N TYR A 376 -4.77 25.63 -15.70
CA TYR A 376 -5.66 26.50 -16.47
C TYR A 376 -7.12 26.12 -16.20
N GLY A 377 -8.02 27.10 -16.28
CA GLY A 377 -9.45 26.92 -16.00
C GLY A 377 -10.08 28.25 -15.59
N LYS A 378 -11.36 28.22 -15.20
CA LYS A 378 -12.00 29.36 -14.52
C LYS A 378 -11.31 29.62 -13.16
N PRO A 379 -11.28 30.86 -12.64
CA PRO A 379 -10.75 31.11 -11.31
C PRO A 379 -11.56 30.38 -10.22
N LEU A 380 -10.92 30.12 -9.08
CA LEU A 380 -11.60 29.66 -7.88
C LEU A 380 -12.50 30.76 -7.31
N GLU A 381 -13.57 30.36 -6.63
CA GLU A 381 -14.45 31.28 -5.91
C GLU A 381 -13.69 31.91 -4.72
N GLN A 382 -13.97 33.17 -4.39
CA GLN A 382 -13.16 33.90 -3.40
C GLN A 382 -13.21 33.21 -2.01
N GLY A 383 -12.05 32.77 -1.52
CA GLY A 383 -11.92 32.01 -0.27
C GLY A 383 -11.98 30.48 -0.41
N LYS A 384 -12.13 29.96 -1.64
CA LYS A 384 -12.00 28.53 -1.96
C LYS A 384 -10.56 28.17 -2.35
N ASN A 385 -10.13 27.00 -1.91
CA ASN A 385 -8.81 26.42 -2.19
C ASN A 385 -8.88 25.24 -3.17
N PHE A 386 -10.08 24.70 -3.39
CA PHE A 386 -10.34 23.56 -4.25
C PHE A 386 -11.38 23.85 -5.32
N ALA A 387 -11.11 23.35 -6.52
CA ALA A 387 -12.00 23.38 -7.68
C ALA A 387 -13.14 22.37 -7.54
N LYS A 388 -14.32 22.75 -8.04
CA LYS A 388 -15.47 21.83 -8.17
C LYS A 388 -15.15 20.73 -9.19
N LYS A 389 -15.54 19.50 -8.87
CA LYS A 389 -15.50 18.36 -9.80
C LYS A 389 -16.35 18.67 -11.03
N VAL A 390 -15.82 18.32 -12.20
CA VAL A 390 -16.52 18.38 -13.50
C VAL A 390 -16.35 17.04 -14.21
N ASP A 391 -17.36 16.63 -14.97
CA ASP A 391 -17.22 15.45 -15.82
C ASP A 391 -16.28 15.76 -16.99
N CYS A 392 -15.22 14.96 -17.13
CA CYS A 392 -14.14 15.15 -18.10
C CYS A 392 -13.36 13.86 -18.40
N ASN A 393 -13.99 12.69 -18.16
CA ASN A 393 -13.37 11.37 -18.32
C ASN A 393 -12.00 11.27 -17.61
N ASP A 394 -11.99 11.50 -16.30
CA ASP A 394 -10.79 11.48 -15.44
C ASP A 394 -9.66 12.40 -15.96
N PHE A 395 -10.03 13.63 -16.34
CA PHE A 395 -9.15 14.66 -16.91
C PHE A 395 -8.48 14.28 -18.25
N GLN A 396 -8.89 13.17 -18.89
CA GLN A 396 -8.40 12.74 -20.19
C GLN A 396 -9.10 13.43 -21.37
N ASP A 397 -10.29 14.02 -21.17
CA ASP A 397 -10.88 14.96 -22.13
C ASP A 397 -10.80 16.40 -21.59
N ALA A 398 -9.74 17.10 -22.00
CA ALA A 398 -9.51 18.48 -21.61
C ALA A 398 -10.55 19.45 -22.20
N GLN A 399 -11.16 19.14 -23.35
CA GLN A 399 -12.22 19.96 -23.95
C GLN A 399 -13.46 19.91 -23.05
N ALA A 400 -13.89 18.71 -22.64
CA ALA A 400 -14.98 18.52 -21.69
C ALA A 400 -14.72 19.22 -20.34
N PHE A 401 -13.48 19.20 -19.83
CA PHE A 401 -13.10 19.94 -18.62
C PHE A 401 -13.37 21.45 -18.75
N PHE A 402 -12.95 22.09 -19.84
CA PHE A 402 -13.18 23.53 -20.03
C PHE A 402 -14.66 23.86 -20.30
N ASP A 403 -15.35 23.07 -21.13
CA ASP A 403 -16.74 23.30 -21.51
C ASP A 403 -17.69 23.14 -20.31
N ASN A 404 -17.48 22.11 -19.48
CA ASN A 404 -18.21 21.92 -18.22
C ASN A 404 -17.78 22.91 -17.11
N GLY A 405 -16.85 23.83 -17.40
CA GLY A 405 -16.52 24.96 -16.55
C GLY A 405 -15.49 24.68 -15.46
N GLY A 406 -14.59 23.72 -15.69
CA GLY A 406 -13.48 23.36 -14.80
C GLY A 406 -12.65 24.57 -14.34
N GLN A 407 -12.20 24.50 -13.09
CA GLN A 407 -11.50 25.60 -12.42
C GLN A 407 -10.02 25.28 -12.23
N ALA A 408 -9.17 26.30 -12.30
CA ALA A 408 -7.74 26.17 -12.01
C ALA A 408 -7.48 25.90 -10.52
N GLY A 409 -6.31 25.33 -10.20
CA GLY A 409 -5.91 24.92 -8.85
C GLY A 409 -6.22 23.46 -8.54
N LYS A 410 -6.11 23.10 -7.26
CA LYS A 410 -6.30 21.72 -6.77
C LYS A 410 -7.73 21.25 -6.97
N GLN A 411 -7.91 20.05 -7.50
CA GLN A 411 -9.22 19.44 -7.72
C GLN A 411 -9.67 18.64 -6.50
N ILE A 412 -10.98 18.58 -6.22
CA ILE A 412 -11.52 17.66 -5.20
C ILE A 412 -11.47 16.19 -5.64
N ALA A 413 -11.53 15.94 -6.96
CA ALA A 413 -11.50 14.61 -7.55
C ALA A 413 -10.09 13.99 -7.48
N THR A 414 -10.04 12.69 -7.24
CA THR A 414 -8.84 11.87 -7.22
C THR A 414 -8.90 10.85 -8.36
N LEU A 415 -7.73 10.42 -8.82
CA LEU A 415 -7.56 9.32 -9.77
C LEU A 415 -7.25 8.03 -9.01
N GLU A 416 -7.85 6.93 -9.44
CA GLU A 416 -7.56 5.61 -8.89
C GLU A 416 -6.32 4.97 -9.56
N ALA A 417 -6.05 3.71 -9.26
CA ALA A 417 -4.97 2.95 -9.89
C ALA A 417 -5.29 2.61 -11.35
N GLY A 418 -4.35 2.92 -12.25
CA GLY A 418 -4.53 2.76 -13.70
C GLY A 418 -3.57 3.61 -14.51
N THR A 419 -3.68 3.55 -15.84
CA THR A 419 -2.90 4.37 -16.79
C THR A 419 -3.81 5.38 -17.49
N TYR A 420 -3.49 6.66 -17.31
CA TYR A 420 -4.30 7.80 -17.71
C TYR A 420 -3.59 8.66 -18.76
N TYR A 421 -4.27 8.89 -19.87
CA TYR A 421 -3.79 9.73 -20.99
C TYR A 421 -4.18 11.19 -20.77
N ILE A 422 -3.64 11.80 -19.73
CA ILE A 422 -3.88 13.20 -19.32
C ILE A 422 -2.82 14.11 -19.94
N ASN A 423 -3.20 15.32 -20.35
CA ASN A 423 -2.26 16.33 -20.87
C ASN A 423 -1.50 17.02 -19.72
N PRO A 424 -0.17 16.78 -19.54
CA PRO A 424 0.59 17.33 -18.42
C PRO A 424 0.88 18.82 -18.55
N GLU A 425 0.58 19.45 -19.69
CA GLU A 425 0.66 20.91 -19.83
C GLU A 425 -0.59 21.61 -19.30
N ILE A 426 -1.71 20.88 -19.13
CA ILE A 426 -2.97 21.40 -18.57
C ILE A 426 -3.10 21.00 -17.10
N PHE A 427 -2.77 19.75 -16.76
CA PHE A 427 -2.93 19.19 -15.41
C PHE A 427 -1.59 18.72 -14.84
N THR A 428 -1.35 18.97 -13.56
CA THR A 428 -0.31 18.28 -12.77
C THR A 428 -0.98 17.12 -12.05
N ILE A 429 -0.41 15.92 -12.16
CA ILE A 429 -0.81 14.77 -11.34
C ILE A 429 0.31 14.49 -10.33
N ARG A 430 -0.07 14.34 -9.06
CA ARG A 430 0.84 13.97 -7.96
C ARG A 430 0.33 12.67 -7.36
N THR A 431 1.08 11.57 -7.50
CA THR A 431 0.75 10.34 -6.78
C THR A 431 1.03 10.50 -5.29
N VAL A 432 0.18 9.90 -4.47
CA VAL A 432 0.36 9.76 -3.02
C VAL A 432 -0.07 8.34 -2.62
N PRO A 433 0.55 7.71 -1.61
CA PRO A 433 0.12 6.41 -1.13
C PRO A 433 -1.29 6.49 -0.52
N ILE A 434 -2.05 5.39 -0.63
CA ILE A 434 -3.31 5.25 0.09
C ILE A 434 -3.09 5.25 1.60
N ILE A 435 -4.05 5.77 2.37
CA ILE A 435 -3.95 5.78 3.82
C ILE A 435 -4.31 4.40 4.36
N ARG A 436 -3.31 3.70 4.92
CA ARG A 436 -3.48 2.42 5.59
C ARG A 436 -3.52 2.60 7.10
N ILE A 437 -4.56 2.06 7.74
CA ILE A 437 -4.72 2.02 9.20
C ILE A 437 -4.59 0.57 9.66
N PRO A 438 -3.55 0.22 10.45
CA PRO A 438 -3.34 -1.12 10.97
C PRO A 438 -4.51 -1.65 11.82
N LYS A 439 -4.61 -2.97 11.92
CA LYS A 439 -5.55 -3.62 12.85
C LYS A 439 -5.16 -3.30 14.29
N GLY A 440 -6.14 -2.87 15.09
CA GLY A 440 -5.89 -2.39 16.46
C GLY A 440 -5.70 -0.87 16.57
N GLU A 441 -5.85 -0.12 15.47
CA GLU A 441 -5.64 1.33 15.42
C GLU A 441 -6.84 2.07 14.83
N ILE A 442 -6.84 3.41 15.00
CA ILE A 442 -7.81 4.35 14.43
C ILE A 442 -7.08 5.53 13.78
N GLY A 443 -7.72 6.14 12.78
CA GLY A 443 -7.24 7.37 12.13
C GLY A 443 -8.12 8.56 12.47
N LEU A 444 -7.52 9.72 12.72
CA LEU A 444 -8.23 10.99 12.96
C LEU A 444 -8.13 11.88 11.72
N VAL A 445 -9.20 12.64 11.43
CA VAL A 445 -9.30 13.44 10.21
C VAL A 445 -9.47 14.92 10.53
N ILE A 446 -8.73 15.75 9.79
CA ILE A 446 -8.87 17.22 9.77
C ILE A 446 -9.22 17.64 8.36
N ALA A 447 -10.42 18.20 8.17
CA ALA A 447 -10.86 18.74 6.89
C ALA A 447 -10.24 20.13 6.67
N ASN A 448 -9.45 20.28 5.61
CA ASN A 448 -8.75 21.53 5.28
C ASN A 448 -9.71 22.57 4.69
N GLU A 449 -10.84 22.14 4.13
CA GLU A 449 -11.98 22.98 3.76
C GLU A 449 -13.32 22.34 4.15
N GLY A 450 -14.41 23.10 4.09
CA GLY A 450 -15.75 22.68 4.50
C GLY A 450 -16.63 23.88 4.86
N ALA A 451 -17.83 23.61 5.38
CA ALA A 451 -18.67 24.63 6.01
C ALA A 451 -18.05 25.14 7.33
N SER A 452 -18.46 26.34 7.76
CA SER A 452 -18.12 26.84 9.10
C SER A 452 -18.79 26.00 10.20
N LYS A 453 -18.12 25.95 11.36
CA LYS A 453 -18.73 25.50 12.63
C LYS A 453 -19.37 26.68 13.34
N SER A 454 -20.28 26.43 14.28
CA SER A 454 -20.68 27.47 15.25
C SER A 454 -19.56 27.71 16.26
N ASP A 455 -19.58 28.87 16.93
CA ASP A 455 -18.54 29.26 17.91
C ASP A 455 -18.48 28.30 19.13
N GLU A 456 -19.59 27.60 19.41
CA GLU A 456 -19.69 26.57 20.46
C GLU A 456 -19.16 25.19 20.02
N GLN A 457 -18.96 24.96 18.72
CA GLN A 457 -18.69 23.63 18.15
C GLN A 457 -17.19 23.40 17.87
N THR A 458 -16.53 22.70 18.80
CA THR A 458 -15.09 22.36 18.72
C THR A 458 -14.75 21.39 17.59
N LEU A 459 -15.57 20.38 17.32
CA LEU A 459 -15.32 19.31 16.34
C LEU A 459 -16.39 19.27 15.24
N GLY A 460 -15.98 19.04 13.99
CA GLY A 460 -16.87 18.96 12.82
C GLY A 460 -17.79 17.74 12.87
N ARG A 461 -19.07 17.94 12.50
CA ARG A 461 -20.12 16.91 12.53
C ARG A 461 -19.81 15.73 11.60
N VAL A 462 -20.32 14.56 11.96
CA VAL A 462 -20.26 13.38 11.08
C VAL A 462 -21.20 13.57 9.90
N VAL A 463 -20.73 13.23 8.69
CA VAL A 463 -21.52 13.26 7.45
C VAL A 463 -21.21 12.02 6.60
N GLU A 464 -22.22 11.52 5.89
CA GLU A 464 -22.03 10.41 4.94
C GLU A 464 -21.14 10.85 3.77
N CYS A 465 -19.96 10.24 3.66
CA CYS A 465 -18.92 10.62 2.68
C CYS A 465 -17.96 9.47 2.32
N ASN A 466 -18.42 8.21 2.45
CA ASN A 466 -17.61 7.01 2.22
C ASN A 466 -16.24 7.06 2.95
N ASN A 467 -16.26 7.31 4.25
CA ASN A 467 -15.07 7.43 5.10
C ASN A 467 -14.04 8.44 4.56
N PHE A 468 -14.51 9.66 4.24
CA PHE A 468 -13.73 10.78 3.69
C PHE A 468 -13.05 10.52 2.32
N GLN A 469 -13.40 9.43 1.64
CA GLN A 469 -12.94 9.17 0.27
C GLN A 469 -13.74 9.99 -0.75
N ASP A 470 -14.99 10.35 -0.44
CA ASP A 470 -15.82 11.21 -1.29
C ASP A 470 -15.91 12.65 -0.74
N VAL A 471 -15.07 13.52 -1.29
CA VAL A 471 -15.04 14.97 -0.99
C VAL A 471 -16.31 15.68 -1.47
N GLU A 472 -16.93 15.21 -2.56
CA GLU A 472 -18.16 15.81 -3.11
C GLU A 472 -19.35 15.52 -2.19
N ALA A 473 -19.50 14.27 -1.74
CA ALA A 473 -20.49 13.89 -0.73
C ALA A 473 -20.26 14.62 0.60
N PHE A 474 -19.00 14.72 1.07
CA PHE A 474 -18.67 15.48 2.29
C PHE A 474 -19.15 16.94 2.20
N LEU A 475 -18.82 17.65 1.11
CA LEU A 475 -19.24 19.04 0.91
C LEU A 475 -20.77 19.17 0.75
N LYS A 476 -21.39 18.30 -0.05
CA LYS A 476 -22.84 18.31 -0.32
C LYS A 476 -23.67 18.03 0.93
N ASN A 477 -23.20 17.13 1.79
CA ASN A 477 -23.83 16.81 3.06
C ASN A 477 -23.44 17.79 4.19
N GLY A 478 -22.76 18.90 3.87
CA GLY A 478 -22.43 19.97 4.82
C GLY A 478 -21.40 19.57 5.86
N GLY A 479 -20.35 18.85 5.43
CA GLY A 479 -19.15 18.60 6.22
C GLY A 479 -18.42 19.90 6.56
N GLN A 480 -17.84 19.96 7.76
CA GLN A 480 -17.34 21.21 8.36
C GLN A 480 -15.81 21.23 8.46
N LYS A 481 -15.20 22.43 8.38
CA LYS A 481 -13.74 22.61 8.41
C LYS A 481 -13.13 22.32 9.81
N GLY A 482 -11.95 21.72 9.83
CA GLY A 482 -11.14 21.45 11.03
C GLY A 482 -11.18 19.99 11.50
N LYS A 483 -10.79 19.74 12.76
CA LYS A 483 -10.86 18.42 13.42
C LYS A 483 -12.27 17.83 13.37
N GLN A 484 -12.43 16.58 12.96
CA GLN A 484 -13.72 15.89 12.80
C GLN A 484 -14.11 15.03 14.02
N LEU A 485 -15.41 14.77 14.19
CA LEU A 485 -15.94 13.78 15.15
C LEU A 485 -15.77 12.34 14.68
N ALA A 486 -15.90 12.07 13.38
CA ALA A 486 -15.72 10.74 12.82
C ALA A 486 -14.25 10.31 12.83
N ILE A 487 -14.04 9.03 13.10
CA ILE A 487 -12.74 8.35 13.04
C ILE A 487 -12.76 7.33 11.91
N LEU A 488 -11.58 7.04 11.37
CA LEU A 488 -11.36 5.94 10.44
C LEU A 488 -10.99 4.69 11.24
N SER A 489 -11.58 3.55 10.91
CA SER A 489 -11.20 2.25 11.48
C SER A 489 -10.00 1.63 10.76
N ASP A 490 -9.54 0.47 11.23
CA ASP A 490 -8.63 -0.40 10.49
C ASP A 490 -9.12 -0.66 9.04
N GLY A 491 -8.22 -0.52 8.07
CA GLY A 491 -8.54 -0.55 6.64
C GLY A 491 -7.59 0.27 5.75
N ASP A 492 -7.80 0.19 4.43
CA ASP A 492 -7.03 0.90 3.40
C ASP A 492 -7.95 1.91 2.68
N TYR A 493 -7.60 3.20 2.62
CA TYR A 493 -8.49 4.30 2.21
C TYR A 493 -7.89 5.23 1.13
N LYS A 494 -8.68 5.50 0.08
CA LYS A 494 -8.35 6.39 -1.06
C LYS A 494 -8.71 7.86 -0.77
N ILE A 495 -8.14 8.44 0.28
CA ILE A 495 -8.49 9.79 0.76
C ILE A 495 -7.67 10.88 0.05
N ASN A 496 -8.31 11.93 -0.45
CA ASN A 496 -7.64 13.11 -1.00
C ASN A 496 -6.84 13.85 0.09
N THR A 497 -5.53 13.59 0.18
CA THR A 497 -4.68 14.10 1.28
C THR A 497 -4.35 15.59 1.21
N ASP A 498 -4.67 16.27 0.09
CA ASP A 498 -4.67 17.73 0.07
C ASP A 498 -5.93 18.29 0.76
N PHE A 499 -7.09 17.66 0.60
CA PHE A 499 -8.35 18.10 1.19
C PHE A 499 -8.52 17.65 2.66
N PHE A 500 -8.12 16.43 2.97
CA PHE A 500 -8.21 15.83 4.30
C PHE A 500 -6.83 15.46 4.83
N THR A 501 -6.41 16.12 5.90
CA THR A 501 -5.22 15.71 6.65
C THR A 501 -5.60 14.52 7.54
N VAL A 502 -4.99 13.36 7.32
CA VAL A 502 -5.26 12.14 8.11
C VAL A 502 -4.07 11.84 9.03
N ILE A 503 -4.39 11.63 10.30
CA ILE A 503 -3.44 11.35 11.37
C ILE A 503 -3.58 9.88 11.78
N THR A 504 -2.46 9.16 11.76
CA THR A 504 -2.29 7.75 12.10
C THR A 504 -1.12 7.61 13.08
N THR A 505 -0.93 6.43 13.68
CA THR A 505 0.21 6.15 14.57
C THR A 505 1.57 6.52 13.97
N ALA A 506 1.73 6.36 12.65
CA ALA A 506 2.96 6.65 11.93
C ALA A 506 3.31 8.14 11.80
N ASN A 507 2.32 9.05 11.79
CA ASN A 507 2.54 10.51 11.64
C ASN A 507 1.98 11.36 12.80
N ALA A 508 1.41 10.76 13.85
CA ALA A 508 0.84 11.45 15.02
C ALA A 508 1.75 12.56 15.59
N ASN A 509 3.05 12.25 15.74
CA ASN A 509 4.06 13.16 16.27
C ASN A 509 4.22 14.46 15.45
N GLU A 510 3.99 14.42 14.13
CA GLU A 510 4.04 15.60 13.25
C GLU A 510 2.92 16.60 13.60
N TYR A 511 1.76 16.07 13.98
CA TYR A 511 0.55 16.85 14.32
C TYR A 511 0.39 17.12 15.83
N LYS A 512 1.40 16.75 16.64
CA LYS A 512 1.41 16.86 18.11
C LYS A 512 0.36 16.00 18.82
N GLU A 513 -0.03 14.90 18.20
CA GLU A 513 -0.88 13.87 18.80
C GLU A 513 0.00 12.68 19.25
N GLU A 514 -0.38 11.97 20.32
CA GLU A 514 0.40 10.83 20.82
C GLU A 514 0.02 9.53 20.09
N PRO A 515 0.98 8.74 19.55
CA PRO A 515 0.67 7.47 18.87
C PRO A 515 -0.15 6.48 19.70
N GLU A 516 0.05 6.44 21.02
CA GLU A 516 -0.71 5.55 21.93
C GLU A 516 -2.20 5.92 22.00
N LYS A 517 -2.57 7.19 21.79
CA LYS A 517 -3.97 7.66 21.76
C LYS A 517 -4.70 7.32 20.46
N LEU A 518 -4.00 6.73 19.49
CA LEU A 518 -4.54 6.26 18.20
C LEU A 518 -4.68 4.73 18.12
N LYS A 519 -4.35 4.01 19.19
CA LYS A 519 -4.65 2.58 19.34
C LYS A 519 -6.06 2.40 19.90
N ILE A 520 -6.68 1.25 19.65
CA ILE A 520 -7.98 0.91 20.26
C ILE A 520 -7.84 0.94 21.78
N TYR A 521 -8.71 1.70 22.45
CA TYR A 521 -8.59 1.96 23.87
C TYR A 521 -8.99 0.72 24.67
N LYS A 522 -8.03 0.13 25.39
CA LYS A 522 -8.22 -1.12 26.14
C LYS A 522 -8.37 -0.84 27.63
N ILE A 523 -9.51 -1.21 28.20
CA ILE A 523 -9.74 -1.18 29.65
C ILE A 523 -9.31 -2.51 30.23
N SER A 524 -8.37 -2.49 31.18
CA SER A 524 -7.81 -3.72 31.78
C SER A 524 -8.86 -4.48 32.57
N SER A 525 -8.75 -5.80 32.63
CA SER A 525 -9.71 -6.60 33.40
C SER A 525 -9.66 -6.25 34.89
N GLY A 526 -10.84 -6.12 35.50
CA GLY A 526 -11.00 -5.61 36.86
C GLY A 526 -10.96 -4.07 36.99
N GLN A 527 -10.92 -3.33 35.88
CA GLN A 527 -11.03 -1.87 35.84
C GLN A 527 -12.28 -1.39 35.07
N ILE A 528 -12.58 -0.10 35.22
CA ILE A 528 -13.61 0.65 34.49
C ILE A 528 -13.02 1.93 33.92
N GLY A 529 -13.57 2.39 32.80
CA GLY A 529 -13.29 3.71 32.22
C GLY A 529 -14.29 4.75 32.73
N ILE A 530 -13.80 5.76 33.45
CA ILE A 530 -14.56 6.96 33.79
C ILE A 530 -14.41 7.97 32.66
N VAL A 531 -15.52 8.41 32.07
CA VAL A 531 -15.55 9.18 30.83
C VAL A 531 -15.68 10.68 31.09
N THR A 532 -14.88 11.47 30.37
CA THR A 532 -15.02 12.93 30.23
C THR A 532 -15.16 13.28 28.75
N THR A 533 -16.19 14.06 28.40
CA THR A 533 -16.47 14.49 27.02
C THR A 533 -16.04 15.94 26.78
N ASN A 534 -15.52 16.22 25.58
CA ASN A 534 -15.03 17.54 25.16
C ASN A 534 -16.02 18.30 24.24
N ALA A 535 -17.20 17.74 24.01
CA ALA A 535 -18.30 18.37 23.29
C ALA A 535 -19.65 17.88 23.83
N GLY A 536 -20.67 18.76 23.80
CA GLY A 536 -22.01 18.50 24.30
C GLY A 536 -22.63 19.75 24.90
N LYS A 537 -23.86 19.63 25.43
CA LYS A 537 -24.53 20.69 26.19
C LYS A 537 -23.76 20.98 27.48
N THR A 538 -23.66 22.26 27.84
CA THR A 538 -23.11 22.69 29.12
C THR A 538 -23.93 22.16 30.29
N LEU A 539 -23.27 21.57 31.29
CA LEU A 539 -23.89 21.19 32.57
C LEU A 539 -24.44 22.43 33.29
N SER A 540 -25.51 22.27 34.08
CA SER A 540 -25.95 23.37 34.95
C SER A 540 -24.95 23.58 36.09
N LYS A 541 -24.94 24.78 36.69
CA LYS A 541 -23.95 25.18 37.70
C LYS A 541 -23.95 24.32 38.98
N ASP A 542 -25.00 23.54 39.20
CA ASP A 542 -25.20 22.67 40.36
C ASP A 542 -24.91 21.17 40.04
N GLU A 543 -24.63 20.82 38.78
CA GLU A 543 -24.40 19.45 38.31
C GLU A 543 -22.92 19.20 38.04
N ILE A 544 -22.38 18.09 38.55
CA ILE A 544 -20.95 17.73 38.41
C ILE A 544 -20.67 16.67 37.34
N ALA A 545 -21.70 16.07 36.76
CA ALA A 545 -21.59 15.14 35.64
C ALA A 545 -22.89 15.07 34.82
N GLY A 546 -22.77 14.65 33.56
CA GLY A 546 -23.90 14.43 32.66
C GLY A 546 -24.66 13.13 32.97
N PRO A 547 -26.00 13.12 32.98
CA PRO A 547 -26.79 11.93 33.24
C PRO A 547 -26.58 10.85 32.16
N ILE A 548 -26.84 9.59 32.52
CA ILE A 548 -26.79 8.46 31.58
C ILE A 548 -27.78 8.67 30.42
N ILE A 549 -27.33 8.43 29.18
CA ILE A 549 -28.13 8.52 27.96
C ILE A 549 -28.12 7.15 27.28
N GLU A 550 -29.30 6.57 27.02
CA GLU A 550 -29.34 5.24 26.43
C GLU A 550 -29.13 5.26 24.90
N GLY A 551 -28.34 4.33 24.39
CA GLY A 551 -28.30 3.98 22.97
C GLY A 551 -27.20 4.63 22.11
N HIS A 552 -26.28 5.41 22.66
CA HIS A 552 -25.15 6.02 21.92
C HIS A 552 -23.90 5.13 21.78
N ASP A 553 -24.02 3.83 22.08
CA ASP A 553 -22.95 2.83 21.98
C ASP A 553 -21.63 3.24 22.65
N ASN A 554 -21.64 3.38 23.97
CA ASN A 554 -20.44 3.51 24.81
C ASN A 554 -19.44 4.58 24.31
N TYR A 555 -19.98 5.68 23.76
CA TYR A 555 -19.27 6.83 23.18
C TYR A 555 -18.49 6.57 21.87
N GLN A 556 -18.58 5.36 21.30
CA GLN A 556 -17.99 5.05 19.98
C GLN A 556 -18.68 5.84 18.85
N ASN A 557 -20.00 6.05 18.95
CA ASN A 557 -20.74 6.94 18.05
C ASN A 557 -20.96 8.32 18.70
N ALA A 558 -19.94 9.16 18.62
CA ALA A 558 -19.95 10.52 19.17
C ALA A 558 -21.10 11.39 18.63
N GLN A 559 -21.45 11.26 17.34
CA GLN A 559 -22.58 12.00 16.75
C GLN A 559 -23.90 11.62 17.41
N LYS A 560 -24.15 10.31 17.57
CA LYS A 560 -25.37 9.80 18.19
C LYS A 560 -25.51 10.21 19.66
N PHE A 561 -24.40 10.32 20.40
CA PHE A 561 -24.40 10.90 21.76
C PHE A 561 -24.87 12.36 21.76
N LEU A 562 -24.32 13.18 20.85
CA LEU A 562 -24.67 14.60 20.72
C LEU A 562 -26.12 14.80 20.23
N ASP A 563 -26.58 13.99 19.28
CA ASP A 563 -27.94 14.03 18.73
C ASP A 563 -29.00 13.63 19.78
N LEU A 564 -28.68 12.66 20.64
CA LEU A 564 -29.48 12.31 21.83
C LEU A 564 -29.40 13.37 22.94
N GLY A 565 -28.61 14.43 22.72
CA GLY A 565 -28.55 15.60 23.59
C GLY A 565 -27.51 15.53 24.68
N GLY A 566 -26.41 14.81 24.45
CA GLY A 566 -25.29 14.60 25.35
C GLY A 566 -24.62 15.87 25.90
N TYR A 567 -24.01 15.73 27.07
CA TYR A 567 -23.42 16.80 27.87
C TYR A 567 -21.89 16.82 27.75
N ILE A 568 -21.29 18.00 27.90
CA ILE A 568 -19.83 18.19 28.02
C ILE A 568 -19.37 17.98 29.46
N GLY A 569 -18.17 17.43 29.65
CA GLY A 569 -17.55 17.18 30.95
C GLY A 569 -17.67 15.73 31.43
N LEU A 570 -17.53 15.52 32.73
CA LEU A 570 -17.61 14.20 33.38
C LEU A 570 -18.99 13.56 33.14
N GLN A 571 -19.05 12.23 33.00
CA GLN A 571 -20.30 11.50 32.73
C GLN A 571 -20.69 10.56 33.88
N GLU A 572 -21.98 10.29 34.07
CA GLU A 572 -22.47 9.29 35.03
C GLU A 572 -22.20 7.85 34.58
N GLU A 573 -22.25 7.57 33.27
CA GLU A 573 -21.97 6.26 32.70
C GLU A 573 -20.47 5.90 32.82
N VAL A 574 -20.18 4.60 32.95
CA VAL A 574 -18.82 4.05 32.95
C VAL A 574 -18.66 2.95 31.91
N ILE A 575 -17.56 3.01 31.16
CA ILE A 575 -17.21 1.99 30.18
C ILE A 575 -16.61 0.79 30.92
N LYS A 576 -16.99 -0.42 30.53
CA LYS A 576 -16.55 -1.69 31.17
C LYS A 576 -15.27 -2.24 30.52
N GLU A 577 -14.69 -3.28 31.12
CA GLU A 577 -13.56 -4.01 30.53
C GLU A 577 -13.87 -4.43 29.08
N GLY A 578 -12.89 -4.22 28.18
CA GLY A 578 -13.11 -4.33 26.74
C GLY A 578 -12.13 -3.50 25.91
N GLU A 579 -12.37 -3.49 24.60
CA GLU A 579 -11.57 -2.78 23.60
C GLU A 579 -12.49 -1.85 22.79
N TRP A 580 -12.22 -0.54 22.83
CA TRP A 580 -13.17 0.51 22.46
C TRP A 580 -12.59 1.48 21.42
N LYS A 581 -13.32 1.72 20.33
CA LYS A 581 -12.93 2.66 19.25
C LYS A 581 -13.40 4.08 19.61
N LEU A 582 -12.64 4.76 20.47
CA LEU A 582 -12.94 6.09 21.00
C LEU A 582 -12.13 7.19 20.29
N ASN A 583 -12.76 8.33 19.99
CA ASN A 583 -12.07 9.51 19.45
C ASN A 583 -11.45 10.33 20.59
N PRO A 584 -10.10 10.42 20.71
CA PRO A 584 -9.42 11.10 21.82
C PRO A 584 -9.60 12.62 21.82
N TRP A 585 -10.10 13.23 20.74
CA TRP A 585 -10.48 14.64 20.75
C TRP A 585 -11.87 14.86 21.36
N PHE A 586 -12.74 13.85 21.31
CA PHE A 586 -14.11 13.90 21.82
C PHE A 586 -14.23 13.36 23.24
N VAL A 587 -13.50 12.28 23.58
CA VAL A 587 -13.59 11.58 24.87
C VAL A 587 -12.20 11.31 25.45
N GLU A 588 -12.04 11.62 26.73
CA GLU A 588 -10.93 11.19 27.58
C GLU A 588 -11.42 10.17 28.61
N VAL A 589 -10.60 9.16 28.93
CA VAL A 589 -10.99 8.04 29.81
C VAL A 589 -9.92 7.82 30.89
N GLU A 590 -10.34 7.91 32.15
CA GLU A 590 -9.55 7.52 33.32
C GLU A 590 -9.84 6.07 33.71
N GLN A 591 -8.82 5.19 33.82
CA GLN A 591 -9.02 3.82 34.29
C GLN A 591 -8.94 3.72 35.81
N VAL A 592 -10.01 3.24 36.44
CA VAL A 592 -10.16 3.09 37.89
C VAL A 592 -10.52 1.62 38.21
N PRO A 593 -9.97 1.00 39.28
CA PRO A 593 -10.34 -0.37 39.66
C PRO A 593 -11.82 -0.48 40.09
N LEU A 594 -12.42 -1.66 39.85
CA LEU A 594 -13.77 -1.99 40.33
C LEU A 594 -13.90 -1.85 41.86
N THR A 595 -15.08 -1.41 42.32
CA THR A 595 -15.37 -1.33 43.76
C THR A 595 -15.71 -2.71 44.30
N ARG A 596 -14.73 -3.35 44.95
CA ARG A 596 -14.84 -4.70 45.53
C ARG A 596 -15.39 -4.68 46.96
N ILE A 597 -16.53 -5.33 47.18
CA ILE A 597 -17.13 -5.59 48.49
C ILE A 597 -16.84 -7.04 48.91
N LYS A 598 -16.37 -7.24 50.15
CA LYS A 598 -16.03 -8.56 50.70
C LYS A 598 -17.18 -9.19 51.48
N GLN A 599 -17.06 -10.49 51.81
CA GLN A 599 -18.09 -11.27 52.49
C GLN A 599 -18.54 -10.70 53.85
N ASP A 600 -17.61 -10.13 54.60
CA ASP A 600 -17.83 -9.55 55.94
C ASP A 600 -18.19 -8.04 55.92
N GLU A 601 -18.41 -7.50 54.71
CA GLU A 601 -18.54 -6.08 54.42
C GLU A 601 -19.80 -5.80 53.60
N VAL A 602 -20.41 -4.63 53.81
CA VAL A 602 -21.51 -4.10 52.99
C VAL A 602 -21.14 -2.69 52.52
N GLY A 603 -21.39 -2.41 51.25
CA GLY A 603 -21.10 -1.11 50.64
C GLY A 603 -22.32 -0.19 50.68
N VAL A 604 -22.21 0.94 51.37
CA VAL A 604 -23.24 2.00 51.34
C VAL A 604 -22.84 3.07 50.33
N VAL A 605 -23.68 3.32 49.33
CA VAL A 605 -23.41 4.32 48.28
C VAL A 605 -23.91 5.69 48.70
N ILE A 606 -23.07 6.71 48.54
CA ILE A 606 -23.40 8.13 48.66
C ILE A 606 -23.27 8.74 47.27
N SER A 607 -24.39 9.09 46.64
CA SER A 607 -24.42 9.74 45.33
C SER A 607 -24.40 11.27 45.49
N PHE A 608 -23.43 11.92 44.85
CA PHE A 608 -23.38 13.38 44.74
C PHE A 608 -24.15 13.91 43.52
N VAL A 609 -24.66 13.01 42.67
CA VAL A 609 -25.42 13.29 41.43
C VAL A 609 -26.79 12.61 41.45
N GLY A 610 -27.57 12.80 40.39
CA GLY A 610 -28.98 12.40 40.29
C GLY A 610 -29.94 13.50 40.74
N LYS A 611 -31.25 13.19 40.68
CA LYS A 611 -32.31 14.17 40.98
C LYS A 611 -32.23 14.65 42.43
N LYS A 612 -32.37 15.97 42.63
CA LYS A 612 -32.61 16.57 43.95
C LYS A 612 -34.00 16.15 44.45
N TYR A 613 -34.12 15.86 45.75
CA TYR A 613 -35.37 15.44 46.37
C TYR A 613 -36.31 16.64 46.56
N ASP A 614 -37.50 16.61 45.95
CA ASP A 614 -38.58 17.56 46.23
C ASP A 614 -39.45 17.02 47.39
N LYS A 615 -39.76 17.88 48.37
CA LYS A 615 -40.61 17.51 49.52
C LYS A 615 -42.08 17.28 49.16
N ASN A 616 -42.53 17.65 47.95
CA ASN A 616 -43.93 17.63 47.57
C ASN A 616 -44.39 16.36 46.81
N ASP A 617 -43.49 15.43 46.48
CA ASP A 617 -43.85 14.20 45.75
C ASP A 617 -44.42 13.13 46.69
N ASN A 618 -45.76 13.10 46.79
CA ASN A 618 -46.53 12.34 47.79
C ASN A 618 -46.45 10.79 47.70
N ASN A 619 -45.58 10.22 46.85
CA ASN A 619 -45.68 8.81 46.45
C ASN A 619 -44.54 7.87 46.93
N GLN A 620 -43.75 8.27 47.93
CA GLN A 620 -42.92 7.32 48.72
C GLN A 620 -43.00 7.59 50.22
N ASN A 621 -43.46 6.60 50.98
CA ASN A 621 -43.74 6.73 52.41
C ASN A 621 -42.49 6.39 53.26
N THR A 622 -41.85 7.40 53.86
CA THR A 622 -40.74 7.24 54.82
C THR A 622 -40.80 8.28 55.93
N SER A 623 -41.11 7.85 57.16
CA SER A 623 -41.26 8.71 58.35
C SER A 623 -40.01 8.71 59.24
N VAL A 624 -39.27 9.83 59.29
CA VAL A 624 -38.24 10.14 60.31
C VAL A 624 -38.23 11.66 60.55
N ASP A 625 -38.03 12.08 61.80
CA ASP A 625 -38.06 13.50 62.23
C ASP A 625 -37.05 14.41 61.52
N GLU A 626 -37.47 15.64 61.21
CA GLU A 626 -36.70 16.62 60.40
C GLU A 626 -35.46 17.23 61.08
N ASN A 627 -35.01 16.74 62.24
CA ASN A 627 -34.04 17.43 63.10
C ASN A 627 -32.88 16.55 63.61
N LYS A 628 -32.01 16.03 62.70
CA LYS A 628 -30.53 15.87 62.92
C LYS A 628 -29.69 15.19 61.82
N SER A 629 -30.25 14.58 60.77
CA SER A 629 -29.46 13.84 59.78
C SER A 629 -28.74 14.75 58.76
N THR A 630 -27.46 14.47 58.48
CA THR A 630 -26.63 15.21 57.49
C THR A 630 -26.89 14.77 56.05
N TYR A 631 -27.49 13.60 55.85
CA TYR A 631 -27.85 13.05 54.56
C TYR A 631 -29.32 12.61 54.56
N GLN A 632 -29.89 12.40 53.37
CA GLN A 632 -31.22 11.85 53.18
C GLN A 632 -31.15 10.46 52.53
N LEU A 633 -32.06 9.57 52.90
CA LEU A 633 -32.12 8.19 52.43
C LEU A 633 -32.97 8.09 51.16
N VAL A 634 -32.33 7.92 50.01
CA VAL A 634 -32.94 8.10 48.67
C VAL A 634 -32.94 6.84 47.82
N SER A 635 -33.78 6.80 46.80
CA SER A 635 -33.80 5.72 45.81
C SER A 635 -32.65 5.89 44.80
N GLU A 636 -32.31 4.82 44.08
CA GLU A 636 -31.27 4.84 43.03
C GLU A 636 -31.59 5.94 41.97
N GLY A 637 -30.60 6.73 41.57
CA GLY A 637 -30.77 7.88 40.66
C GLY A 637 -31.11 9.24 41.31
N TYR A 638 -31.06 9.35 42.64
CA TYR A 638 -31.23 10.59 43.40
C TYR A 638 -29.96 10.96 44.18
N GLN A 639 -29.78 12.26 44.45
CA GLN A 639 -28.67 12.77 45.27
C GLN A 639 -28.91 12.44 46.76
N GLY A 640 -27.99 11.69 47.40
CA GLY A 640 -28.16 11.25 48.79
C GLY A 640 -27.48 9.90 49.12
N VAL A 641 -27.93 9.24 50.20
CA VAL A 641 -27.51 7.88 50.57
C VAL A 641 -28.49 6.88 49.98
N GLU A 642 -28.02 5.96 49.14
CA GLU A 642 -28.89 5.02 48.43
C GLU A 642 -29.50 3.98 49.39
N LYS A 643 -30.84 3.80 49.34
CA LYS A 643 -31.62 2.85 50.16
C LYS A 643 -31.15 1.39 50.04
N LYS A 644 -30.54 1.03 48.91
CA LYS A 644 -30.17 -0.33 48.52
C LYS A 644 -28.66 -0.54 48.80
N PRO A 645 -28.28 -1.42 49.74
CA PRO A 645 -26.87 -1.72 49.98
C PRO A 645 -26.24 -2.51 48.82
N LEU A 646 -24.94 -2.32 48.61
CA LEU A 646 -24.12 -3.21 47.81
C LEU A 646 -23.70 -4.42 48.65
N LEU A 647 -24.07 -5.60 48.18
CA LEU A 647 -23.70 -6.88 48.80
C LEU A 647 -22.29 -7.30 48.31
N VAL A 648 -21.91 -8.55 48.57
CA VAL A 648 -20.62 -9.11 48.16
C VAL A 648 -20.51 -9.14 46.63
N GLY A 649 -19.43 -8.57 46.07
CA GLY A 649 -19.23 -8.51 44.62
C GLY A 649 -18.31 -7.37 44.18
N ASP A 650 -18.04 -7.30 42.87
CA ASP A 650 -17.29 -6.22 42.23
C ASP A 650 -18.24 -5.32 41.43
N TYR A 651 -18.22 -4.02 41.71
CA TYR A 651 -19.18 -3.06 41.16
C TYR A 651 -18.52 -1.98 40.28
N PRO A 652 -19.04 -1.73 39.06
CA PRO A 652 -18.58 -0.66 38.18
C PRO A 652 -19.20 0.68 38.62
N ILE A 653 -18.52 1.39 39.54
CA ILE A 653 -19.01 2.63 40.15
C ILE A 653 -18.04 3.77 39.85
N ASN A 654 -18.55 4.84 39.24
CA ASN A 654 -17.80 6.07 39.03
C ASN A 654 -17.46 6.75 40.37
N THR A 655 -16.21 6.59 40.82
CA THR A 655 -15.71 7.11 42.10
C THR A 655 -15.54 8.62 42.15
N ARG A 656 -15.71 9.33 41.02
CA ARG A 656 -15.68 10.80 40.94
C ARG A 656 -17.02 11.43 41.35
N ILE A 657 -18.13 10.71 41.19
CA ILE A 657 -19.51 11.17 41.50
C ILE A 657 -20.22 10.39 42.61
N LYS A 658 -19.75 9.18 42.95
CA LYS A 658 -20.31 8.34 44.01
C LYS A 658 -19.20 7.90 44.98
N LYS A 659 -19.39 8.11 46.28
CA LYS A 659 -18.52 7.58 47.34
C LYS A 659 -19.15 6.32 47.92
N VAL A 660 -18.43 5.19 47.89
CA VAL A 660 -18.84 3.96 48.57
C VAL A 660 -18.19 3.89 49.96
N GLN A 661 -19.01 3.78 50.99
CA GLN A 661 -18.60 3.66 52.38
C GLN A 661 -18.78 2.20 52.85
N LEU A 662 -17.67 1.55 53.18
CA LEU A 662 -17.68 0.19 53.72
C LEU A 662 -18.14 0.19 55.19
N VAL A 663 -19.02 -0.76 55.53
CA VAL A 663 -19.53 -1.04 56.88
C VAL A 663 -19.37 -2.55 57.14
N PRO A 664 -18.92 -2.99 58.32
CA PRO A 664 -18.83 -4.41 58.65
C PRO A 664 -20.20 -5.00 59.01
N THR A 665 -20.45 -6.26 58.63
CA THR A 665 -21.66 -7.02 59.00
C THR A 665 -21.42 -7.99 60.17
N THR A 666 -20.16 -8.10 60.62
CA THR A 666 -19.72 -8.92 61.77
C THR A 666 -20.18 -8.33 63.11
N GLN A 667 -20.35 -9.20 64.11
CA GLN A 667 -20.51 -8.81 65.51
C GLN A 667 -19.32 -7.94 65.98
N ILE A 668 -19.62 -6.88 66.75
CA ILE A 668 -18.65 -5.98 67.36
C ILE A 668 -18.89 -5.93 68.86
N ILE A 669 -17.85 -6.28 69.61
CA ILE A 669 -17.83 -6.26 71.08
C ILE A 669 -17.20 -4.93 71.53
N LEU A 670 -17.79 -4.30 72.54
CA LEU A 670 -17.37 -3.01 73.10
C LEU A 670 -17.38 -3.11 74.64
N ASN A 671 -16.23 -2.90 75.29
CA ASN A 671 -16.09 -3.03 76.74
C ASN A 671 -15.94 -1.66 77.43
N TRP A 672 -16.75 -1.41 78.47
CA TRP A 672 -16.63 -0.23 79.35
C TRP A 672 -15.88 -0.64 80.62
N SER A 673 -14.59 -0.33 80.65
CA SER A 673 -13.64 -0.70 81.70
C SER A 673 -12.41 0.19 81.63
N ASP A 674 -11.65 0.28 82.72
CA ASP A 674 -10.42 1.08 82.80
C ASP A 674 -9.13 0.25 82.50
N GLU A 675 -9.29 -0.90 81.85
CA GLU A 675 -8.21 -1.77 81.38
C GLU A 675 -7.40 -1.10 80.24
N GLU A 676 -6.11 -1.45 80.09
CA GLU A 676 -5.28 -0.92 79.00
C GLU A 676 -5.73 -1.46 77.63
N LYS A 677 -6.48 -0.64 76.90
CA LYS A 677 -7.01 -0.93 75.56
C LYS A 677 -6.13 -0.32 74.48
N HIS A 678 -5.87 -1.10 73.42
CA HIS A 678 -5.11 -0.63 72.27
C HIS A 678 -5.75 0.65 71.66
N PRO A 679 -5.03 1.78 71.50
CA PRO A 679 -5.61 3.10 71.19
C PRO A 679 -6.50 3.20 69.95
N LEU A 680 -6.36 2.28 68.99
CA LEU A 680 -7.13 2.24 67.75
C LEU A 680 -8.41 1.37 67.82
N ASN A 681 -8.68 0.69 68.94
CA ASN A 681 -9.93 -0.03 69.14
C ASN A 681 -11.14 0.91 69.24
N TYR A 682 -12.34 0.39 68.99
CA TYR A 682 -13.57 1.18 69.04
C TYR A 682 -13.93 1.62 70.46
N ASP A 683 -13.56 0.81 71.45
CA ASP A 683 -13.78 1.00 72.88
C ASP A 683 -12.58 1.63 73.62
N ALA A 684 -11.52 2.04 72.91
CA ALA A 684 -10.32 2.64 73.51
C ALA A 684 -10.57 3.97 74.26
N LYS A 685 -11.76 4.55 74.14
CA LYS A 685 -12.22 5.74 74.88
C LYS A 685 -13.33 5.44 75.88
N LEU A 686 -13.76 4.18 76.01
CA LEU A 686 -14.86 3.75 76.86
C LEU A 686 -14.33 3.26 78.21
N LYS A 687 -14.39 4.18 79.19
CA LYS A 687 -14.00 3.97 80.57
C LYS A 687 -15.10 3.30 81.40
N ILE A 688 -14.76 2.89 82.61
CA ILE A 688 -15.74 2.43 83.61
C ILE A 688 -16.78 3.51 83.90
N LEU A 689 -18.05 3.13 84.05
CA LEU A 689 -19.13 4.09 84.27
C LEU A 689 -19.25 4.43 85.76
N LYS A 690 -19.05 5.71 86.10
CA LYS A 690 -19.32 6.23 87.45
C LYS A 690 -20.80 6.65 87.57
N LEU A 691 -21.47 6.14 88.61
CA LEU A 691 -22.87 6.40 88.92
C LEU A 691 -22.98 6.90 90.36
N THR A 692 -23.94 7.79 90.62
CA THR A 692 -24.25 8.27 91.98
C THR A 692 -25.55 7.62 92.46
N SER A 693 -25.47 6.95 93.59
CA SER A 693 -26.58 6.30 94.31
C SER A 693 -27.47 7.34 95.00
N SER A 694 -28.72 6.99 95.33
CA SER A 694 -29.68 7.92 95.95
C SER A 694 -29.31 8.39 97.37
N ASP A 695 -28.31 7.76 97.98
CA ASP A 695 -27.69 8.16 99.26
C ASP A 695 -26.47 9.08 99.10
N GLY A 696 -26.15 9.49 97.86
CA GLY A 696 -25.03 10.37 97.54
C GLY A 696 -23.68 9.68 97.36
N ARG A 697 -23.59 8.35 97.50
CA ARG A 697 -22.34 7.60 97.24
C ARG A 697 -22.09 7.41 95.73
N GLU A 698 -20.83 7.54 95.30
CA GLU A 698 -20.42 7.08 93.96
C GLU A 698 -20.15 5.57 93.98
N PHE A 699 -20.53 4.87 92.92
CA PHE A 699 -20.15 3.48 92.63
C PHE A 699 -19.82 3.33 91.14
N GLN A 700 -19.11 2.26 90.76
CA GLN A 700 -18.59 2.09 89.40
C GLN A 700 -19.14 0.82 88.76
N VAL A 701 -19.53 0.87 87.49
CA VAL A 701 -20.11 -0.25 86.74
C VAL A 701 -19.28 -0.55 85.50
N GLN A 702 -18.84 -1.80 85.37
CA GLN A 702 -18.23 -2.36 84.16
C GLN A 702 -19.28 -3.15 83.38
N PHE A 703 -19.31 -3.01 82.06
CA PHE A 703 -20.24 -3.76 81.20
C PHE A 703 -19.70 -3.90 79.78
N THR A 704 -20.21 -4.90 79.06
CA THR A 704 -19.92 -5.16 77.65
C THR A 704 -21.20 -5.05 76.82
N GLN A 705 -21.13 -4.31 75.71
CA GLN A 705 -22.16 -4.28 74.67
C GLN A 705 -21.70 -5.11 73.47
N MET A 706 -22.60 -5.94 72.96
CA MET A 706 -22.47 -6.58 71.65
C MET A 706 -23.44 -5.91 70.66
N ILE A 707 -22.92 -5.50 69.50
CA ILE A 707 -23.70 -4.91 68.41
C ILE A 707 -23.42 -5.60 67.09
N ARG A 708 -24.39 -5.57 66.18
CA ARG A 708 -24.29 -6.02 64.79
C ARG A 708 -25.00 -5.04 63.86
N ILE A 709 -24.66 -5.06 62.57
CA ILE A 709 -25.31 -4.24 61.55
C ILE A 709 -25.71 -5.18 60.41
N ALA A 710 -27.01 -5.46 60.28
CA ALA A 710 -27.53 -6.19 59.12
C ALA A 710 -27.35 -5.36 57.82
N PRO A 711 -27.05 -5.99 56.67
CA PRO A 711 -26.76 -5.30 55.41
C PRO A 711 -27.80 -4.23 55.02
N GLU A 712 -29.08 -4.56 55.16
CA GLU A 712 -30.24 -3.71 54.87
C GLU A 712 -30.36 -2.48 55.78
N ASN A 713 -29.77 -2.53 56.98
CA ASN A 713 -29.77 -1.42 57.94
C ASN A 713 -28.56 -0.50 57.80
N ALA A 714 -27.48 -0.93 57.13
CA ALA A 714 -26.26 -0.13 56.97
C ALA A 714 -26.47 1.24 56.28
N PRO A 715 -27.31 1.38 55.23
CA PRO A 715 -27.61 2.70 54.65
C PRO A 715 -28.28 3.66 55.64
N LYS A 716 -29.23 3.15 56.44
CA LYS A 716 -29.93 3.91 57.48
C LYS A 716 -28.95 4.40 58.57
N MET A 717 -28.05 3.51 59.00
CA MET A 717 -26.98 3.80 59.96
C MET A 717 -26.07 4.94 59.46
N ILE A 718 -25.55 4.85 58.23
CA ILE A 718 -24.73 5.92 57.62
C ILE A 718 -25.50 7.24 57.47
N CYS A 719 -26.79 7.17 57.12
CA CYS A 719 -27.64 8.35 56.91
C CYS A 719 -27.85 9.17 58.21
N GLN A 720 -28.05 8.50 59.35
CA GLN A 720 -28.28 9.16 60.64
C GLN A 720 -26.98 9.55 61.36
N ILE A 721 -25.99 8.65 61.37
CA ILE A 721 -24.76 8.81 62.15
C ILE A 721 -23.70 9.61 61.38
N GLY A 722 -23.77 9.60 60.04
CA GLY A 722 -22.90 10.35 59.14
C GLY A 722 -21.59 9.61 58.81
N ALA A 723 -21.21 9.62 57.54
CA ALA A 723 -19.91 9.12 57.10
C ALA A 723 -18.79 10.14 57.40
N GLN A 724 -17.74 9.70 58.12
CA GLN A 724 -16.52 10.49 58.24
C GLN A 724 -15.63 10.35 56.99
N VAL A 725 -14.66 11.25 56.83
CA VAL A 725 -13.74 11.30 55.67
C VAL A 725 -12.52 10.37 55.83
N ALA A 726 -12.25 9.89 57.05
CA ALA A 726 -11.13 8.97 57.32
C ALA A 726 -11.20 7.67 56.47
N ALA A 727 -10.02 7.11 56.17
CA ALA A 727 -9.90 5.81 55.52
C ALA A 727 -10.20 4.65 56.49
N VAL A 728 -10.40 3.44 55.94
CA VAL A 728 -10.44 2.21 56.76
C VAL A 728 -9.01 1.89 57.20
N GLU A 729 -8.74 2.08 58.49
CA GLU A 729 -7.44 1.75 59.08
C GLU A 729 -7.23 0.23 59.08
N LYS A 730 -6.04 -0.20 58.68
CA LYS A 730 -5.59 -1.59 58.75
C LYS A 730 -4.51 -1.67 59.82
N ILE A 731 -4.74 -2.50 60.83
CA ILE A 731 -3.81 -2.74 61.93
C ILE A 731 -3.32 -4.17 61.78
N THR A 732 -2.06 -4.37 61.42
CA THR A 732 -1.41 -5.69 61.54
C THR A 732 -0.98 -5.88 62.98
N MET A 733 -1.44 -6.96 63.62
CA MET A 733 -0.98 -7.37 64.95
C MET A 733 0.22 -8.34 64.83
N ASP A 734 0.96 -8.50 65.92
CA ASP A 734 2.20 -9.31 65.94
C ASP A 734 1.97 -10.81 65.69
N ASP A 735 0.72 -11.28 65.76
CA ASP A 735 0.29 -12.63 65.35
C ASP A 735 0.02 -12.76 63.84
N GLY A 736 0.28 -11.70 63.06
CA GLY A 736 0.05 -11.63 61.62
C GLY A 736 -1.40 -11.30 61.21
N LYS A 737 -2.36 -11.15 62.14
CA LYS A 737 -3.74 -10.81 61.77
C LYS A 737 -3.89 -9.32 61.47
N THR A 738 -4.46 -9.01 60.30
CA THR A 738 -4.81 -7.63 59.91
C THR A 738 -6.25 -7.30 60.31
N ILE A 739 -6.43 -6.54 61.38
CA ILE A 739 -7.74 -6.04 61.82
C ILE A 739 -8.07 -4.73 61.07
N LYS A 740 -9.21 -4.70 60.38
CA LYS A 740 -9.79 -3.47 59.82
C LYS A 740 -10.56 -2.69 60.88
N LYS A 741 -10.38 -1.37 60.97
CA LYS A 741 -11.22 -0.47 61.78
C LYS A 741 -11.97 0.51 60.87
N TYR A 742 -13.29 0.50 60.97
CA TYR A 742 -14.19 1.27 60.11
C TYR A 742 -14.61 2.59 60.77
N PRO A 743 -14.43 3.76 60.12
CA PRO A 743 -14.75 5.07 60.71
C PRO A 743 -16.21 5.23 61.16
N ALA A 744 -17.15 4.62 60.42
CA ALA A 744 -18.57 4.64 60.74
C ALA A 744 -18.87 4.06 62.13
N ILE A 745 -18.16 2.99 62.53
CA ILE A 745 -18.32 2.35 63.85
C ILE A 745 -17.80 3.25 64.97
N ARG A 746 -16.64 3.91 64.78
CA ARG A 746 -16.15 4.90 65.76
C ARG A 746 -17.15 6.05 65.93
N ASN A 747 -17.78 6.48 64.84
CA ASN A 747 -18.78 7.55 64.87
C ASN A 747 -20.07 7.11 65.60
N LEU A 748 -20.53 5.86 65.39
CA LEU A 748 -21.63 5.24 66.13
C LEU A 748 -21.34 5.17 67.63
N VAL A 749 -20.16 4.69 68.01
CA VAL A 749 -19.76 4.57 69.42
C VAL A 749 -19.79 5.94 70.11
N VAL A 750 -19.13 6.94 69.53
CA VAL A 750 -18.98 8.27 70.14
C VAL A 750 -20.27 9.11 70.09
N ARG A 751 -21.01 9.10 68.98
CA ARG A 751 -22.21 9.96 68.83
C ARG A 751 -23.48 9.36 69.44
N VAL A 752 -23.58 8.04 69.53
CA VAL A 752 -24.80 7.35 69.99
C VAL A 752 -24.53 6.60 71.29
N LEU A 753 -23.69 5.56 71.26
CA LEU A 753 -23.57 4.62 72.39
C LEU A 753 -23.09 5.29 73.68
N THR A 754 -22.04 6.13 73.64
CA THR A 754 -21.53 6.80 74.85
C THR A 754 -22.64 7.59 75.56
N GLY A 755 -23.35 8.48 74.86
CA GLY A 755 -24.40 9.31 75.45
C GLY A 755 -25.66 8.53 75.88
N VAL A 756 -26.10 7.56 75.06
CA VAL A 756 -27.31 6.76 75.30
C VAL A 756 -27.14 5.85 76.51
N VAL A 757 -26.00 5.15 76.59
CA VAL A 757 -25.76 4.16 77.64
C VAL A 757 -25.43 4.84 78.98
N GLU A 758 -24.66 5.94 78.97
CA GLU A 758 -24.48 6.78 80.16
C GLU A 758 -25.83 7.31 80.69
N GLY A 759 -26.70 7.79 79.80
CA GLY A 759 -28.01 8.32 80.16
C GLY A 759 -28.90 7.26 80.83
N HIS A 760 -29.00 6.07 80.22
CA HIS A 760 -29.83 4.99 80.77
C HIS A 760 -29.34 4.52 82.15
N PHE A 761 -28.04 4.27 82.33
CA PHE A 761 -27.53 3.78 83.61
C PHE A 761 -27.60 4.83 84.73
N LYS A 762 -27.45 6.14 84.41
CA LYS A 762 -27.73 7.23 85.36
C LYS A 762 -29.21 7.25 85.76
N GLN A 763 -30.12 7.06 84.81
CA GLN A 763 -31.55 6.94 85.10
C GLN A 763 -31.88 5.68 85.93
N ALA A 764 -31.27 4.53 85.65
CA ALA A 764 -31.49 3.27 86.36
C ALA A 764 -30.93 3.26 87.80
N ALA A 765 -29.91 4.09 88.09
CA ALA A 765 -29.40 4.34 89.44
C ALA A 765 -30.21 5.40 90.20
N THR A 766 -30.98 6.25 89.51
CA THR A 766 -31.77 7.31 90.15
C THR A 766 -32.85 6.72 91.05
N GLY A 767 -32.78 7.01 92.35
CA GLY A 767 -33.74 6.54 93.35
C GLY A 767 -33.50 5.15 93.93
N LYS A 768 -32.36 4.49 93.63
CA LYS A 768 -31.91 3.25 94.29
C LYS A 768 -30.67 3.51 95.13
N THR A 769 -30.50 2.75 96.23
CA THR A 769 -29.18 2.63 96.88
C THR A 769 -28.26 1.70 96.08
N ALA A 770 -26.94 1.85 96.21
CA ALA A 770 -25.96 1.03 95.47
C ALA A 770 -26.13 -0.49 95.71
N ILE A 771 -26.52 -0.90 96.93
CA ILE A 771 -26.80 -2.31 97.25
C ILE A 771 -28.10 -2.78 96.58
N GLN A 772 -29.18 -1.98 96.62
CA GLN A 772 -30.42 -2.30 95.91
C GLN A 772 -30.23 -2.33 94.38
N PHE A 773 -29.29 -1.54 93.85
CA PHE A 773 -28.89 -1.61 92.45
C PHE A 773 -28.20 -2.94 92.14
N GLN A 774 -27.31 -3.42 93.02
CA GLN A 774 -26.66 -4.73 92.91
C GLN A 774 -27.68 -5.89 93.01
N GLU A 775 -28.59 -5.86 93.99
CA GLU A 775 -29.68 -6.85 94.14
C GLU A 775 -30.64 -6.87 92.94
N THR A 776 -30.72 -5.77 92.18
CA THR A 776 -31.54 -5.67 90.96
C THR A 776 -30.71 -5.67 89.67
N ILE A 777 -29.50 -6.25 89.66
CA ILE A 777 -28.64 -6.37 88.46
C ILE A 777 -29.40 -6.98 87.28
N VAL A 778 -30.07 -8.13 87.44
CA VAL A 778 -30.75 -8.84 86.34
C VAL A 778 -31.81 -7.93 85.70
N ASN A 779 -32.75 -7.42 86.51
CA ASN A 779 -33.79 -6.51 86.05
C ASN A 779 -33.23 -5.22 85.44
N SER A 780 -32.09 -4.72 85.93
CA SER A 780 -31.46 -3.49 85.42
C SER A 780 -30.68 -3.73 84.13
N GLN A 781 -30.13 -4.95 83.95
CA GLN A 781 -29.50 -5.40 82.71
C GLN A 781 -30.55 -5.66 81.62
N ASP A 782 -31.68 -6.30 81.96
CA ASP A 782 -32.78 -6.53 81.01
C ASP A 782 -33.44 -5.20 80.58
N ALA A 783 -33.62 -4.26 81.52
CA ALA A 783 -34.07 -2.90 81.20
C ALA A 783 -33.07 -2.14 80.31
N ALA A 784 -31.77 -2.21 80.63
CA ALA A 784 -30.72 -1.60 79.80
C ALA A 784 -30.68 -2.22 78.40
N LYS A 785 -30.76 -3.55 78.29
CA LYS A 785 -30.82 -4.28 77.03
C LYS A 785 -32.01 -3.80 76.18
N ALA A 786 -33.22 -3.80 76.73
CA ALA A 786 -34.42 -3.38 76.00
C ALA A 786 -34.36 -1.90 75.54
N TYR A 787 -33.85 -1.00 76.39
CA TYR A 787 -33.69 0.42 76.04
C TYR A 787 -32.60 0.64 74.97
N ILE A 788 -31.44 0.00 75.12
CA ILE A 788 -30.32 0.13 74.18
C ILE A 788 -30.68 -0.50 72.83
N GLU A 789 -31.40 -1.63 72.82
CA GLU A 789 -31.92 -2.25 71.59
C GLU A 789 -32.89 -1.34 70.84
N ASP A 790 -33.86 -0.70 71.51
CA ASP A 790 -34.78 0.26 70.88
C ASP A 790 -34.03 1.45 70.26
N VAL A 791 -33.07 2.04 70.99
CA VAL A 791 -32.30 3.18 70.50
C VAL A 791 -31.35 2.79 69.36
N LEU A 792 -30.71 1.62 69.42
CA LEU A 792 -29.88 1.11 68.32
C LEU A 792 -30.73 0.80 67.08
N LYS A 793 -31.90 0.17 67.25
CA LYS A 793 -32.84 -0.15 66.15
C LYS A 793 -33.37 1.11 65.45
N LYS A 794 -33.62 2.18 66.21
CA LYS A 794 -33.91 3.52 65.67
C LYS A 794 -32.77 4.04 64.78
N ASN A 795 -31.52 3.82 65.18
CA ASN A 795 -30.30 4.19 64.45
C ASN A 795 -29.85 3.19 63.36
N GLY A 796 -30.57 2.07 63.12
CA GLY A 796 -30.17 1.08 62.12
C GLY A 796 -29.03 0.15 62.57
N VAL A 797 -28.98 -0.17 63.86
CA VAL A 797 -28.01 -1.10 64.46
C VAL A 797 -28.78 -2.13 65.30
N GLU A 798 -28.27 -3.35 65.36
CA GLU A 798 -28.82 -4.43 66.16
C GLU A 798 -28.03 -4.54 67.47
N GLY A 799 -28.71 -4.51 68.61
CA GLY A 799 -28.11 -4.92 69.88
C GLY A 799 -28.31 -6.43 70.06
N GLU A 800 -27.22 -7.17 70.27
CA GLU A 800 -27.29 -8.63 70.49
C GLU A 800 -27.28 -8.98 71.98
N GLY A 801 -26.65 -8.16 72.80
CA GLY A 801 -26.66 -8.30 74.26
C GLY A 801 -25.92 -7.18 74.99
N THR A 802 -26.43 -6.85 76.17
CA THR A 802 -25.80 -5.95 77.14
C THR A 802 -25.53 -6.77 78.40
N TYR A 803 -24.27 -6.83 78.85
CA TYR A 803 -23.86 -7.68 79.98
C TYR A 803 -23.11 -6.84 81.02
N ILE A 804 -23.58 -6.83 82.26
CA ILE A 804 -22.90 -6.15 83.37
C ILE A 804 -21.83 -7.12 83.92
N ASN A 805 -20.57 -6.73 83.82
CA ASN A 805 -19.43 -7.60 84.16
C ASN A 805 -19.08 -7.51 85.65
N ALA A 806 -19.08 -6.30 86.21
CA ALA A 806 -18.74 -6.04 87.61
C ALA A 806 -19.37 -4.73 88.11
N ILE A 807 -19.63 -4.65 89.42
CA ILE A 807 -19.99 -3.41 90.11
C ILE A 807 -19.03 -3.24 91.29
N ASN A 808 -18.24 -2.15 91.26
CA ASN A 808 -17.31 -1.81 92.33
C ASN A 808 -18.01 -0.85 93.30
N LEU A 809 -18.20 -1.29 94.54
CA LEU A 809 -18.73 -0.50 95.65
C LEU A 809 -17.59 0.16 96.46
N PRO A 810 -17.85 1.25 97.20
CA PRO A 810 -16.88 1.83 98.13
C PRO A 810 -16.56 0.93 99.34
N GLU A 811 -15.34 1.07 99.88
CA GLU A 811 -14.80 0.25 100.98
C GLU A 811 -15.61 0.31 102.29
N ASP A 812 -16.43 1.35 102.50
CA ASP A 812 -17.28 1.49 103.70
C ASP A 812 -18.52 0.59 103.66
N LEU A 813 -19.01 0.26 102.47
CA LEU A 813 -20.10 -0.70 102.27
C LEU A 813 -19.58 -2.14 102.22
N ASP A 814 -18.38 -2.37 101.68
CA ASP A 814 -17.87 -3.73 101.45
C ASP A 814 -17.56 -4.49 102.76
N LYS A 815 -17.17 -3.78 103.83
CA LYS A 815 -17.11 -4.36 105.19
C LYS A 815 -18.47 -4.77 105.72
N ARG A 816 -19.52 -3.99 105.43
CA ARG A 816 -20.90 -4.30 105.82
C ARG A 816 -21.51 -5.42 104.96
N ARG A 817 -20.97 -5.64 103.76
CA ARG A 817 -21.22 -6.82 102.92
C ARG A 817 -20.64 -8.07 103.58
N GLN A 818 -19.37 -8.02 104.01
CA GLN A 818 -18.71 -9.12 104.72
C GLN A 818 -19.48 -9.52 106.00
N GLU A 819 -19.86 -8.56 106.84
CA GLU A 819 -20.70 -8.81 108.04
C GLU A 819 -22.04 -9.54 107.72
N LEU A 820 -22.63 -9.32 106.53
CA LEU A 820 -23.86 -9.97 106.07
C LEU A 820 -23.63 -11.29 105.32
N GLU A 821 -22.44 -11.50 104.76
CA GLU A 821 -22.03 -12.77 104.12
C GLU A 821 -21.57 -13.78 105.17
N ASP A 822 -20.78 -13.38 106.17
CA ASP A 822 -20.40 -14.21 107.32
C ASP A 822 -21.64 -14.77 108.05
N LEU A 823 -22.65 -13.92 108.27
CA LEU A 823 -23.92 -14.31 108.90
C LEU A 823 -24.74 -15.31 108.06
N LYS A 824 -24.56 -15.32 106.73
CA LYS A 824 -25.12 -16.36 105.83
C LYS A 824 -24.25 -17.61 105.86
N GLN A 825 -22.93 -17.47 105.95
CA GLN A 825 -21.99 -18.58 105.96
C GLN A 825 -22.10 -19.43 107.22
N GLU A 826 -22.43 -18.89 108.40
CA GLU A 826 -22.81 -19.71 109.57
C GLU A 826 -24.04 -20.60 109.30
N GLN A 827 -25.06 -20.09 108.61
CA GLN A 827 -26.27 -20.84 108.24
C GLN A 827 -26.06 -21.84 107.10
N ILE A 828 -24.97 -21.70 106.35
CA ILE A 828 -24.54 -22.64 105.31
C ILE A 828 -23.70 -23.76 105.94
N LYS A 829 -22.72 -23.43 106.80
CA LYS A 829 -21.86 -24.40 107.50
C LYS A 829 -22.66 -25.46 108.25
N THR A 830 -23.70 -25.03 108.98
CA THR A 830 -24.62 -25.91 109.73
C THR A 830 -25.49 -26.81 108.83
N LYS A 831 -25.59 -26.54 107.53
CA LYS A 831 -26.21 -27.41 106.52
C LYS A 831 -25.20 -28.25 105.75
N GLU A 832 -23.97 -27.77 105.59
CA GLU A 832 -22.88 -28.49 104.94
C GLU A 832 -22.36 -29.64 105.79
N GLU A 833 -22.20 -29.47 107.11
CA GLU A 833 -21.73 -30.55 108.00
C GLU A 833 -22.68 -31.77 107.99
N ALA A 834 -23.99 -31.54 107.87
CA ALA A 834 -24.99 -32.60 107.69
C ALA A 834 -24.86 -33.30 106.33
N LYS A 835 -24.69 -32.54 105.24
CA LYS A 835 -24.47 -33.09 103.89
C LYS A 835 -23.15 -33.85 103.76
N LEU A 836 -22.08 -33.39 104.41
CA LEU A 836 -20.74 -33.98 104.30
C LEU A 836 -20.70 -35.42 104.86
N ALA A 837 -21.62 -35.79 105.75
CA ALA A 837 -21.78 -37.15 106.23
C ALA A 837 -22.41 -38.07 105.16
N GLU A 838 -23.52 -37.66 104.54
CA GLU A 838 -24.14 -38.39 103.42
C GLU A 838 -23.20 -38.45 102.21
N GLU A 839 -22.53 -37.33 101.91
CA GLU A 839 -21.67 -37.20 100.75
C GLU A 839 -20.37 -38.00 100.88
N LYS A 840 -19.86 -38.27 102.09
CA LYS A 840 -18.74 -39.22 102.27
C LYS A 840 -19.13 -40.65 101.91
N ILE A 841 -20.26 -41.15 102.41
CA ILE A 841 -20.77 -42.49 102.10
C ILE A 841 -21.00 -42.61 100.58
N ARG A 842 -21.68 -41.61 100.00
CA ARG A 842 -21.90 -41.49 98.56
C ARG A 842 -20.61 -41.32 97.75
N THR A 843 -19.54 -40.77 98.32
CA THR A 843 -18.24 -40.61 97.64
C THR A 843 -17.42 -41.90 97.65
N GLU A 844 -17.47 -42.73 98.68
CA GLU A 844 -16.82 -44.05 98.65
C GLU A 844 -17.52 -44.98 97.63
N GLU A 845 -18.85 -44.99 97.62
CA GLU A 845 -19.64 -45.74 96.63
C GLU A 845 -19.44 -45.17 95.21
N LYS A 846 -19.48 -43.84 95.04
CA LYS A 846 -19.17 -43.18 93.76
C LYS A 846 -17.73 -43.43 93.33
N ASN A 847 -16.74 -43.50 94.21
CA ASN A 847 -15.34 -43.79 93.83
C ASN A 847 -15.17 -45.25 93.39
N ARG A 848 -15.91 -46.19 93.98
CA ARG A 848 -15.95 -47.59 93.52
C ARG A 848 -16.60 -47.71 92.14
N LEU A 849 -17.69 -46.98 91.91
CA LEU A 849 -18.31 -46.85 90.58
C LEU A 849 -17.44 -46.07 89.60
N LEU A 850 -16.69 -45.05 90.05
CA LEU A 850 -15.78 -44.27 89.21
C LEU A 850 -14.56 -45.09 88.80
N ALA A 851 -14.08 -46.02 89.63
CA ALA A 851 -13.02 -46.95 89.25
C ALA A 851 -13.49 -47.91 88.14
N GLN A 852 -14.71 -48.48 88.25
CA GLN A 852 -15.29 -49.27 87.17
C GLN A 852 -15.54 -48.42 85.91
N ALA A 853 -16.12 -47.23 86.10
CA ALA A 853 -16.35 -46.28 85.01
C ALA A 853 -15.07 -45.68 84.43
N GLN A 854 -13.92 -45.74 85.10
CA GLN A 854 -12.61 -45.33 84.57
C GLN A 854 -11.91 -46.45 83.82
N GLU A 855 -12.15 -47.71 84.15
CA GLU A 855 -11.74 -48.82 83.28
C GLU A 855 -12.67 -48.87 82.05
N GLU A 856 -13.97 -48.63 82.22
CA GLU A 856 -14.91 -48.47 81.09
C GLU A 856 -14.67 -47.19 80.29
N THR A 857 -14.31 -46.04 80.88
CA THR A 857 -13.88 -44.86 80.09
C THR A 857 -12.45 -44.95 79.62
N LYS A 858 -11.58 -45.86 80.08
CA LYS A 858 -10.37 -46.19 79.32
C LYS A 858 -10.70 -47.02 78.10
N VAL A 859 -11.61 -47.99 78.21
CA VAL A 859 -12.09 -48.74 77.05
C VAL A 859 -12.85 -47.81 76.09
N VAL A 860 -13.64 -46.86 76.59
CA VAL A 860 -14.39 -45.90 75.78
C VAL A 860 -13.57 -44.68 75.37
N GLU A 861 -12.48 -44.28 76.05
CA GLU A 861 -11.50 -43.32 75.51
C GLU A 861 -10.59 -44.00 74.50
N GLN A 862 -10.18 -45.26 74.70
CA GLN A 862 -9.51 -46.03 73.64
C GLN A 862 -10.45 -46.27 72.47
N GLN A 863 -11.75 -46.51 72.69
CA GLN A 863 -12.73 -46.61 71.61
C GLN A 863 -13.03 -45.25 70.98
N ILE A 864 -13.13 -44.14 71.73
CA ILE A 864 -13.36 -42.79 71.18
C ILE A 864 -12.08 -42.23 70.55
N GLN A 865 -10.90 -42.65 70.96
CA GLN A 865 -9.64 -42.25 70.34
C GLN A 865 -9.28 -43.15 69.16
N ALA A 866 -9.61 -44.45 69.20
CA ALA A 866 -9.61 -45.30 68.00
C ALA A 866 -10.73 -44.89 67.02
N ASP A 867 -11.91 -44.52 67.49
CA ASP A 867 -13.03 -44.02 66.65
C ASP A 867 -12.78 -42.59 66.20
N ASN A 868 -12.02 -41.75 66.92
CA ASN A 868 -11.55 -40.46 66.40
C ASN A 868 -10.35 -40.62 65.48
N GLU A 869 -9.43 -41.56 65.70
CA GLU A 869 -8.38 -41.86 64.72
C GLU A 869 -8.97 -42.54 63.49
N VAL A 870 -10.03 -43.36 63.62
CA VAL A 870 -10.80 -43.92 62.51
C VAL A 870 -11.76 -42.91 61.91
N TYR A 871 -12.33 -41.95 62.64
CA TYR A 871 -13.18 -40.89 62.10
C TYR A 871 -12.35 -39.76 61.48
N ILE A 872 -11.16 -39.45 62.01
CA ILE A 872 -10.18 -38.58 61.36
C ILE A 872 -9.59 -39.32 60.18
N ALA A 873 -9.16 -40.58 60.28
CA ALA A 873 -8.72 -41.34 59.11
C ALA A 873 -9.86 -41.62 58.12
N GLN A 874 -11.14 -41.66 58.52
CA GLN A 874 -12.28 -41.71 57.60
C GLN A 874 -12.63 -40.33 57.06
N ARG A 875 -12.43 -39.23 57.79
CA ARG A 875 -12.63 -37.85 57.30
C ARG A 875 -11.48 -37.40 56.42
N GLU A 876 -10.27 -37.88 56.66
CA GLU A 876 -9.07 -37.68 55.86
C GLU A 876 -9.05 -38.69 54.72
N ALA A 877 -9.49 -39.94 54.87
CA ALA A 877 -9.72 -40.84 53.73
C ALA A 877 -10.98 -40.45 52.95
N GLN A 878 -11.99 -39.80 53.52
CA GLN A 878 -13.10 -39.20 52.76
C GLN A 878 -12.71 -37.88 52.14
N ALA A 879 -11.92 -37.02 52.80
CA ALA A 879 -11.40 -35.81 52.17
C ALA A 879 -10.30 -36.12 51.15
N TYR A 880 -9.55 -37.21 51.31
CA TYR A 880 -8.60 -37.73 50.32
C TYR A 880 -9.34 -38.50 49.23
N LEU A 881 -10.39 -39.28 49.53
CA LEU A 881 -11.25 -39.87 48.49
C LEU A 881 -12.08 -38.80 47.80
N GLU A 882 -12.50 -37.70 48.42
CA GLU A 882 -13.21 -36.58 47.79
C GLU A 882 -12.25 -35.61 47.11
N LYS A 883 -10.97 -35.55 47.51
CA LYS A 883 -9.94 -34.76 46.82
C LYS A 883 -9.30 -35.55 45.68
N GLU A 884 -9.11 -36.85 45.82
CA GLU A 884 -8.75 -37.76 44.72
C GLU A 884 -9.97 -38.09 43.85
N ARG A 885 -11.21 -38.04 44.35
CA ARG A 885 -12.43 -38.05 43.51
C ARG A 885 -12.68 -36.68 42.89
N ALA A 886 -12.43 -35.55 43.53
CA ALA A 886 -12.43 -34.25 42.85
C ALA A 886 -11.23 -34.10 41.90
N LYS A 887 -10.10 -34.80 42.11
CA LYS A 887 -9.03 -34.98 41.12
C LYS A 887 -9.27 -36.14 40.14
N ALA A 888 -10.28 -36.98 40.34
CA ALA A 888 -10.73 -38.01 39.41
C ALA A 888 -12.07 -37.65 38.75
N GLU A 889 -12.69 -36.53 39.13
CA GLU A 889 -13.88 -35.88 38.55
C GLU A 889 -13.47 -34.55 37.93
N ALA A 890 -12.49 -33.80 38.46
CA ALA A 890 -11.67 -32.91 37.62
C ALA A 890 -10.62 -33.71 36.84
N SER A 891 -10.24 -34.91 37.32
CA SER A 891 -9.58 -35.96 36.53
C SER A 891 -10.46 -36.34 35.36
N GLN A 892 -11.63 -36.94 35.58
CA GLN A 892 -12.61 -37.28 34.55
C GLN A 892 -13.19 -36.07 33.81
N VAL A 893 -13.24 -34.85 34.33
CA VAL A 893 -13.65 -33.69 33.51
C VAL A 893 -12.48 -33.22 32.67
N HIS A 894 -11.24 -33.14 33.20
CA HIS A 894 -10.09 -32.86 32.35
C HIS A 894 -9.87 -33.99 31.35
N THR A 895 -10.05 -35.27 31.69
CA THR A 895 -9.88 -36.41 30.80
C THR A 895 -11.13 -36.78 30.03
N ASN A 896 -12.34 -36.32 30.35
CA ASN A 896 -13.47 -36.36 29.41
C ASN A 896 -13.43 -35.15 28.47
N VAL A 897 -12.83 -34.02 28.87
CA VAL A 897 -12.44 -32.95 27.95
C VAL A 897 -11.25 -33.39 27.10
N GLU A 898 -10.28 -34.13 27.67
CA GLU A 898 -9.11 -34.63 26.94
C GLU A 898 -9.43 -35.86 26.11
N ILE A 899 -10.42 -36.69 26.51
CA ILE A 899 -11.02 -37.75 25.70
C ILE A 899 -11.90 -37.10 24.65
N ALA A 900 -12.80 -36.16 24.93
CA ALA A 900 -13.53 -35.45 23.87
C ALA A 900 -12.59 -34.70 22.90
N ARG A 901 -11.45 -34.17 23.39
CA ARG A 901 -10.40 -33.55 22.57
C ARG A 901 -9.57 -34.59 21.82
N GLN A 902 -9.32 -35.77 22.39
CA GLN A 902 -8.65 -36.89 21.71
C GLN A 902 -9.59 -37.64 20.77
N GLU A 903 -10.90 -37.61 20.99
CA GLU A 903 -11.97 -38.12 20.14
C GLU A 903 -12.17 -37.15 18.98
N GLN A 904 -12.24 -35.84 19.22
CA GLN A 904 -12.17 -34.85 18.14
C GLN A 904 -10.85 -34.94 17.37
N LEU A 905 -9.69 -35.08 18.03
CA LEU A 905 -8.41 -35.25 17.33
C LEU A 905 -8.29 -36.61 16.64
N ALA A 906 -8.90 -37.68 17.16
CA ALA A 906 -8.95 -38.99 16.52
C ALA A 906 -9.95 -39.00 15.38
N GLU A 907 -11.08 -38.29 15.48
CA GLU A 907 -12.06 -38.08 14.42
C GLU A 907 -11.46 -37.21 13.31
N ILE A 908 -10.73 -36.15 13.64
CA ILE A 908 -9.94 -35.36 12.68
C ILE A 908 -8.85 -36.22 12.05
N GLN A 909 -8.09 -37.02 12.83
CA GLN A 909 -7.08 -37.94 12.29
C GLN A 909 -7.70 -39.06 11.44
N MET A 910 -8.88 -39.56 11.78
CA MET A 910 -9.57 -40.66 11.11
C MET A 910 -10.34 -40.17 9.88
N ASN A 911 -10.85 -38.94 9.89
CA ASN A 911 -11.38 -38.25 8.71
C ASN A 911 -10.25 -37.83 7.76
N ALA A 912 -9.09 -37.41 8.27
CA ALA A 912 -7.90 -37.19 7.45
C ALA A 912 -7.32 -38.50 6.88
N LEU A 913 -7.37 -39.60 7.64
CA LEU A 913 -6.99 -40.94 7.17
C LEU A 913 -7.97 -41.45 6.10
N ARG A 914 -9.28 -41.33 6.34
CA ARG A 914 -10.36 -41.60 5.38
C ARG A 914 -10.14 -40.81 4.09
N ALA A 915 -9.93 -39.49 4.18
CA ALA A 915 -9.67 -38.64 3.02
C ALA A 915 -8.39 -39.05 2.26
N LYS A 916 -7.30 -39.38 2.96
CA LYS A 916 -6.07 -39.90 2.33
C LYS A 916 -6.26 -41.26 1.66
N VAL A 917 -6.92 -42.22 2.31
CA VAL A 917 -7.17 -43.56 1.75
C VAL A 917 -8.13 -43.48 0.57
N HIS A 918 -9.16 -42.63 0.63
CA HIS A 918 -10.06 -42.34 -0.49
C HIS A 918 -9.32 -41.73 -1.69
N ALA A 919 -8.41 -40.77 -1.44
CA ALA A 919 -7.61 -40.12 -2.47
C ALA A 919 -6.51 -41.02 -3.08
N LEU A 920 -6.04 -42.04 -2.34
CA LEU A 920 -5.00 -42.98 -2.80
C LEU A 920 -5.57 -44.23 -3.47
N SER A 921 -6.72 -44.76 -3.02
CA SER A 921 -7.34 -45.96 -3.59
C SER A 921 -8.83 -46.09 -3.18
N PRO A 922 -9.78 -45.68 -4.05
CA PRO A 922 -11.22 -45.71 -3.74
C PRO A 922 -11.78 -47.10 -3.41
N GLU A 923 -11.26 -48.16 -4.03
CA GLU A 923 -11.71 -49.54 -3.80
C GLU A 923 -11.40 -50.03 -2.37
N LEU A 924 -10.18 -49.76 -1.89
CA LEU A 924 -9.78 -50.08 -0.52
C LEU A 924 -10.54 -49.24 0.51
N TYR A 925 -10.83 -47.97 0.19
CA TYR A 925 -11.71 -47.14 1.02
C TYR A 925 -13.08 -47.81 1.21
N ALA A 926 -13.74 -48.19 0.10
CA ALA A 926 -15.04 -48.86 0.15
C ALA A 926 -15.00 -50.19 0.91
N GLN A 927 -13.89 -50.94 0.80
CA GLN A 927 -13.71 -52.22 1.49
C GLN A 927 -13.49 -52.07 3.01
N ILE A 928 -12.80 -51.01 3.47
CA ILE A 928 -12.64 -50.73 4.92
C ILE A 928 -13.93 -50.13 5.49
N GLU A 929 -14.58 -49.22 4.76
CA GLU A 929 -15.87 -48.61 5.17
C GLU A 929 -16.96 -49.68 5.32
N THR A 930 -17.11 -50.60 4.37
CA THR A 930 -18.13 -51.67 4.43
C THR A 930 -17.84 -52.74 5.50
N GLN A 931 -16.58 -52.91 5.91
CA GLN A 931 -16.22 -53.83 7.01
C GLN A 931 -16.17 -53.14 8.39
N GLY A 932 -16.24 -51.80 8.45
CA GLY A 932 -16.17 -51.01 9.69
C GLY A 932 -14.80 -50.96 10.37
N LYS A 933 -13.74 -51.50 9.76
CA LYS A 933 -12.43 -51.76 10.40
C LYS A 933 -11.45 -50.58 10.43
N TRP A 934 -11.97 -49.35 10.47
CA TRP A 934 -11.12 -48.15 10.56
C TRP A 934 -10.27 -48.09 11.83
N ALA A 935 -10.73 -48.67 12.94
CA ALA A 935 -9.98 -48.75 14.19
C ALA A 935 -8.73 -49.65 14.07
N ASP A 936 -8.84 -50.82 13.43
CA ASP A 936 -7.72 -51.75 13.23
C ASP A 936 -6.62 -51.11 12.38
N ALA A 937 -7.00 -50.42 11.30
CA ALA A 937 -6.09 -49.70 10.42
C ALA A 937 -5.36 -48.53 11.12
N LEU A 938 -6.03 -47.86 12.07
CA LEU A 938 -5.43 -46.80 12.89
C LEU A 938 -4.49 -47.36 13.96
N ALA A 939 -4.82 -48.51 14.55
CA ALA A 939 -4.05 -49.14 15.63
C ALA A 939 -2.68 -49.65 15.16
N GLN A 940 -2.61 -50.21 13.95
CA GLN A 940 -1.35 -50.75 13.40
C GLN A 940 -0.26 -49.69 13.17
N MET A 941 -0.58 -48.39 13.21
CA MET A 941 0.40 -47.29 13.09
C MET A 941 1.12 -46.91 14.41
N LYS A 942 0.74 -47.46 15.59
CA LYS A 942 0.97 -46.77 16.88
C LYS A 942 1.67 -47.54 18.03
N ILE A 943 2.30 -48.71 17.83
CA ILE A 943 2.74 -49.58 18.95
C ILE A 943 4.28 -49.68 19.15
N THR A 944 4.73 -49.42 20.39
CA THR A 944 6.04 -49.85 20.97
C THR A 944 5.88 -50.21 22.46
N TYR A 945 6.70 -51.14 22.98
CA TYR A 945 6.68 -51.78 24.32
C TYR A 945 7.55 -51.05 25.39
N PRO A 946 7.68 -51.51 26.67
CA PRO A 946 6.66 -51.83 27.70
C PRO A 946 7.08 -51.39 29.14
N GLN A 947 6.27 -51.65 30.19
CA GLN A 947 6.80 -52.03 31.52
C GLN A 947 5.78 -52.64 32.51
N ILE A 948 6.25 -53.63 33.29
CA ILE A 948 5.61 -54.30 34.45
C ILE A 948 6.70 -55.14 35.14
N MET A 949 6.67 -55.48 36.45
CA MET A 949 5.79 -55.13 37.59
C MET A 949 6.62 -55.30 38.88
N MET A 950 6.27 -54.63 39.99
CA MET A 950 6.56 -55.16 41.34
C MET A 950 5.39 -55.00 42.31
N SER A 951 5.05 -56.11 42.97
CA SER A 951 4.14 -56.24 44.11
C SER A 951 4.68 -57.34 45.01
N GLY A 952 4.45 -57.26 46.32
CA GLY A 952 5.00 -58.23 47.29
C GLY A 952 4.17 -58.30 48.56
N GLY A 953 3.60 -59.48 48.83
CA GLY A 953 2.75 -59.75 50.00
C GLY A 953 1.70 -60.80 49.68
N GLY A 954 1.97 -62.06 50.02
CA GLY A 954 1.04 -63.17 49.80
C GLY A 954 1.36 -64.36 50.71
N ASN A 955 0.69 -65.50 50.54
CA ASN A 955 1.21 -66.76 51.08
C ASN A 955 0.69 -68.03 50.37
N SER A 956 1.52 -69.07 50.41
CA SER A 956 1.21 -70.53 50.30
C SER A 956 0.36 -71.12 49.15
N SER A 957 1.09 -71.85 48.27
CA SER A 957 0.84 -73.23 47.77
C SER A 957 0.10 -73.55 46.44
N SER A 958 0.83 -74.30 45.58
CA SER A 958 0.46 -75.33 44.57
C SER A 958 -0.48 -75.05 43.37
N GLY A 959 -0.09 -75.46 42.15
CA GLY A 959 -1.10 -76.12 41.29
C GLY A 959 -0.81 -76.58 39.83
N ASP A 960 -0.17 -75.80 38.96
CA ASP A 960 0.19 -76.17 37.55
C ASP A 960 -1.02 -76.47 36.56
N PRO A 961 -0.89 -76.95 35.29
CA PRO A 961 -1.22 -76.09 34.12
C PRO A 961 -2.06 -76.73 32.96
N THR A 962 -2.47 -75.94 31.95
CA THR A 962 -2.38 -76.31 30.49
C THR A 962 -2.68 -75.19 29.45
N SER A 963 -1.93 -75.26 28.34
CA SER A 963 -2.01 -74.64 26.99
C SER A 963 -3.36 -74.13 26.43
N ASN A 964 -3.48 -73.08 25.61
CA ASN A 964 -2.68 -72.52 24.47
C ASN A 964 -2.90 -73.22 23.09
N TYR A 965 -3.41 -72.49 22.07
CA TYR A 965 -3.48 -72.98 20.67
C TYR A 965 -3.67 -71.93 19.54
N PHE A 966 -4.14 -70.70 19.80
CA PHE A 966 -4.78 -69.86 18.76
C PHE A 966 -3.86 -68.94 17.91
N GLN A 967 -2.54 -69.13 17.92
CA GLN A 967 -1.57 -68.07 17.58
C GLN A 967 -0.65 -68.38 16.36
N LEU A 968 -1.20 -68.83 15.22
CA LEU A 968 -0.35 -69.25 14.07
C LEU A 968 -0.82 -68.94 12.63
N LEU A 969 -1.88 -68.14 12.40
CA LEU A 969 -2.49 -68.02 11.05
C LEU A 969 -2.77 -66.59 10.52
N GLN A 970 -2.07 -65.55 11.01
CA GLN A 970 -2.29 -64.15 10.57
C GLN A 970 -1.02 -63.32 10.34
N LEU A 971 0.11 -63.92 9.94
CA LEU A 971 1.39 -63.20 9.79
C LEU A 971 1.78 -62.80 8.35
N GLU A 972 1.61 -63.66 7.34
CA GLU A 972 2.18 -63.39 5.99
C GLU A 972 1.56 -62.19 5.24
N HIS A 973 0.28 -61.85 5.48
CA HIS A 973 -0.37 -60.76 4.73
C HIS A 973 -0.10 -59.34 5.29
N LEU A 974 0.51 -59.21 6.47
CA LEU A 974 0.75 -57.90 7.11
C LEU A 974 2.10 -57.28 6.74
N GLU A 975 3.14 -58.10 6.47
CA GLU A 975 4.47 -57.59 6.13
C GLU A 975 4.50 -56.85 4.77
N ALA A 976 3.73 -57.33 3.80
CA ALA A 976 3.62 -56.71 2.48
C ALA A 976 2.98 -55.31 2.49
N TRP A 977 2.18 -54.99 3.52
CA TRP A 977 1.51 -53.70 3.66
C TRP A 977 2.41 -52.67 4.36
N ARG A 978 3.18 -53.10 5.36
CA ARG A 978 4.13 -52.27 6.15
C ARG A 978 5.13 -51.51 5.27
N ASN A 979 5.66 -52.15 4.23
CA ASN A 979 6.74 -51.58 3.40
C ASN A 979 6.28 -50.59 2.31
N ARG A 980 4.98 -50.26 2.21
CA ARG A 980 4.45 -49.31 1.20
C ARG A 980 4.08 -47.93 1.74
N LEU A 981 4.12 -47.71 3.06
CA LEU A 981 3.51 -46.52 3.70
C LEU A 981 4.50 -45.49 4.27
N ASN A 982 5.81 -45.76 4.30
CA ASN A 982 6.84 -44.76 4.60
C ASN A 982 8.17 -45.12 3.90
N PRO A 983 8.72 -44.26 3.03
CA PRO A 983 10.16 -44.09 2.92
C PRO A 983 10.66 -43.21 4.08
N GLU A 984 11.78 -43.60 4.69
CA GLU A 984 12.46 -42.89 5.79
C GLU A 984 11.69 -42.87 7.14
N THR A 985 12.31 -42.90 8.33
CA THR A 985 13.73 -42.94 8.74
C THR A 985 14.02 -44.12 9.69
N SER A 986 15.31 -44.37 10.02
CA SER A 986 15.74 -45.36 11.01
C SER A 986 16.61 -44.74 12.12
N THR A 987 16.21 -44.93 13.40
CA THR A 987 16.90 -44.47 14.66
C THR A 987 16.95 -42.94 14.84
N GLY A 988 16.71 -42.30 16.00
CA GLY A 988 16.27 -42.67 17.38
C GLY A 988 16.14 -41.36 18.23
N SER A 989 16.02 -41.26 19.56
CA SER A 989 15.57 -42.13 20.69
C SER A 989 16.06 -41.45 22.01
N LEU A 990 15.31 -41.10 23.08
CA LEU A 990 13.90 -41.25 23.51
C LEU A 990 13.48 -40.00 24.40
N PRO A 991 12.20 -39.82 24.82
CA PRO A 991 11.67 -38.48 25.20
C PRO A 991 10.99 -38.33 26.61
N ILE A 992 10.68 -37.06 26.99
CA ILE A 992 9.59 -36.62 27.93
C ILE A 992 9.83 -36.91 29.44
N PRO A 993 9.22 -36.21 30.46
CA PRO A 993 8.24 -35.09 30.48
C PRO A 993 8.72 -33.82 31.22
N ALA A 994 7.82 -32.84 31.44
CA ALA A 994 8.01 -31.71 32.36
C ALA A 994 6.76 -31.44 33.22
N THR A 995 6.92 -31.16 34.52
CA THR A 995 6.06 -30.22 35.28
C THR A 995 6.68 -29.77 36.61
N LYS A 996 6.72 -28.45 36.80
CA LYS A 996 6.77 -27.62 38.04
C LYS A 996 6.98 -28.31 39.41
N ASN A 997 7.92 -27.75 40.19
CA ASN A 997 7.65 -27.44 41.60
C ASN A 997 8.41 -26.17 42.05
N SER A 998 8.08 -25.61 43.21
CA SER A 998 8.57 -24.31 43.71
C SER A 998 9.54 -24.42 44.91
N PHE A 999 10.09 -23.25 45.30
CA PHE A 999 10.97 -22.95 46.45
C PHE A 999 12.50 -23.04 46.26
N SER A 1000 13.15 -21.95 46.65
CA SER A 1000 14.60 -21.72 46.81
C SER A 1000 15.10 -22.31 48.15
N PRO A 1001 16.44 -22.45 48.40
CA PRO A 1001 17.36 -21.29 48.54
C PRO A 1001 18.78 -21.49 47.97
N ASN A 1002 19.63 -20.47 48.12
CA ASN A 1002 21.01 -20.41 47.67
C ASN A 1002 21.93 -21.47 48.31
N GLN A 1003 22.95 -21.90 47.56
CA GLN A 1003 24.32 -22.03 48.09
C GLN A 1003 25.35 -21.78 46.98
N GLU A 1004 26.55 -21.35 47.34
CA GLU A 1004 27.56 -20.84 46.39
C GLU A 1004 28.63 -21.88 45.96
N GLN A 1005 29.44 -21.44 44.99
CA GLN A 1005 30.88 -21.67 44.78
C GLN A 1005 31.37 -22.81 43.85
N LYS A 1006 32.02 -22.35 42.76
CA LYS A 1006 33.20 -22.91 42.05
C LYS A 1006 33.03 -24.30 41.42
N SER A 1007 33.27 -24.43 40.11
CA SER A 1007 34.60 -24.13 39.52
C SER A 1007 34.56 -23.50 38.12
N LEU A 1008 35.67 -22.88 37.73
CA LEU A 1008 35.90 -22.38 36.36
C LEU A 1008 36.38 -23.50 35.43
N LEU A 1009 35.86 -23.51 34.21
CA LEU A 1009 36.59 -23.96 33.02
C LEU A 1009 36.42 -22.89 31.94
N ALA A 1010 37.50 -22.16 31.67
CA ALA A 1010 37.49 -21.13 30.63
C ALA A 1010 37.42 -21.78 29.24
N HIS A 1011 36.64 -21.21 28.34
CA HIS A 1011 36.79 -21.36 26.89
C HIS A 1011 37.08 -19.98 26.30
N SER A 1012 37.68 -19.95 25.10
CA SER A 1012 38.32 -18.75 24.57
C SER A 1012 37.32 -17.62 24.31
N ALA A 1013 37.75 -16.37 24.52
CA ALA A 1013 37.11 -15.23 23.87
C ALA A 1013 37.46 -15.32 22.38
N GLU A 1014 36.52 -15.78 21.55
CA GLU A 1014 36.71 -15.85 20.11
C GLU A 1014 36.36 -14.50 19.47
N LEU A 1015 37.35 -13.93 18.79
CA LEU A 1015 37.28 -12.62 18.15
C LEU A 1015 36.24 -12.61 17.03
N LYS A 1016 35.25 -11.73 17.09
CA LYS A 1016 34.20 -11.61 16.06
C LYS A 1016 34.43 -10.41 15.13
N ILE A 1017 34.27 -10.63 13.83
CA ILE A 1017 34.39 -9.63 12.76
C ILE A 1017 33.04 -9.51 12.03
N PRO A 1018 32.21 -8.50 12.35
CA PRO A 1018 30.96 -8.24 11.64
C PRO A 1018 31.21 -7.56 10.29
N VAL A 1019 30.62 -8.13 9.24
CA VAL A 1019 30.70 -7.68 7.85
C VAL A 1019 29.29 -7.46 7.29
N VAL A 1020 29.04 -6.30 6.70
CA VAL A 1020 27.76 -5.96 6.07
C VAL A 1020 27.95 -5.64 4.60
N LEU A 1021 27.23 -6.36 3.74
CA LEU A 1021 27.15 -6.10 2.30
C LEU A 1021 25.84 -5.37 2.00
N VAL A 1022 25.94 -4.10 1.61
CA VAL A 1022 24.80 -3.36 1.05
C VAL A 1022 24.90 -3.42 -0.46
N VAL A 1023 23.90 -4.00 -1.10
CA VAL A 1023 23.91 -4.33 -2.53
C VAL A 1023 22.77 -3.62 -3.27
N ASP A 1024 23.09 -3.04 -4.43
CA ASP A 1024 22.05 -2.58 -5.36
C ASP A 1024 21.33 -3.78 -5.98
N THR A 1025 20.01 -3.81 -5.85
CA THR A 1025 19.09 -4.78 -6.46
C THR A 1025 17.91 -4.08 -7.14
N SER A 1026 18.10 -2.84 -7.59
CA SER A 1026 17.11 -2.07 -8.34
C SER A 1026 16.82 -2.66 -9.73
N THR A 1027 15.82 -2.12 -10.42
CA THR A 1027 15.58 -2.40 -11.85
C THR A 1027 16.79 -2.10 -12.75
N SER A 1028 17.70 -1.20 -12.35
CA SER A 1028 18.93 -0.92 -13.10
C SER A 1028 19.89 -2.13 -13.18
N MET A 1029 19.79 -3.05 -12.21
CA MET A 1029 20.58 -4.29 -12.14
C MET A 1029 19.98 -5.44 -12.98
N SER A 1030 18.91 -5.21 -13.74
CA SER A 1030 18.26 -6.22 -14.57
C SER A 1030 19.15 -6.81 -15.68
N GLY A 1031 18.82 -8.04 -16.09
CA GLY A 1031 19.64 -8.83 -17.00
C GLY A 1031 20.91 -9.35 -16.31
N GLU A 1032 21.99 -9.53 -17.09
CA GLU A 1032 23.23 -10.18 -16.64
C GLU A 1032 23.86 -9.56 -15.37
N ARG A 1033 23.55 -8.31 -15.02
CA ARG A 1033 24.09 -7.63 -13.83
C ARG A 1033 23.67 -8.29 -12.50
N ILE A 1034 22.41 -8.70 -12.34
CA ILE A 1034 21.97 -9.41 -11.12
C ILE A 1034 22.54 -10.84 -11.07
N ASP A 1035 22.70 -11.48 -12.22
CA ASP A 1035 23.31 -12.81 -12.33
C ASP A 1035 24.81 -12.78 -11.99
N PHE A 1036 25.54 -11.73 -12.40
CA PHE A 1036 26.92 -11.51 -11.99
C PHE A 1036 27.06 -11.16 -10.50
N LEU A 1037 26.12 -10.40 -9.91
CA LEU A 1037 26.10 -10.16 -8.46
C LEU A 1037 25.85 -11.46 -7.67
N ASN A 1038 24.84 -12.24 -8.06
CA ASN A 1038 24.54 -13.55 -7.47
C ASN A 1038 25.73 -14.52 -7.60
N SER A 1039 26.38 -14.55 -8.77
CA SER A 1039 27.60 -15.32 -9.01
C SER A 1039 28.78 -14.83 -8.16
N GLY A 1040 28.88 -13.52 -7.94
CA GLY A 1040 29.88 -12.89 -7.08
C GLY A 1040 29.74 -13.27 -5.61
N ILE A 1041 28.53 -13.21 -5.06
CA ILE A 1041 28.24 -13.64 -3.67
C ILE A 1041 28.44 -15.16 -3.52
N SER A 1042 28.08 -15.93 -4.55
CA SER A 1042 28.34 -17.38 -4.60
C SER A 1042 29.84 -17.71 -4.69
N ALA A 1043 30.66 -16.85 -5.28
CA ALA A 1043 32.12 -16.95 -5.26
C ALA A 1043 32.69 -16.51 -3.91
N PHE A 1044 32.14 -15.46 -3.28
CA PHE A 1044 32.53 -14.99 -1.95
C PHE A 1044 32.43 -16.11 -0.91
N LYS A 1045 31.33 -16.88 -0.88
CA LYS A 1045 31.18 -18.05 0.00
C LYS A 1045 32.26 -19.12 -0.25
N LYS A 1046 32.68 -19.33 -1.50
CA LYS A 1046 33.68 -20.35 -1.87
C LYS A 1046 35.11 -20.00 -1.50
N GLU A 1047 35.39 -18.73 -1.18
CA GLU A 1047 36.71 -18.29 -0.70
C GLU A 1047 36.99 -18.71 0.75
N PHE A 1048 35.97 -19.08 1.54
CA PHE A 1048 36.13 -19.43 2.95
C PHE A 1048 35.96 -20.94 3.15
N GLU A 1049 36.98 -21.58 3.72
CA GLU A 1049 36.97 -23.03 3.97
C GLU A 1049 36.00 -23.37 5.12
N PRO A 1050 35.15 -24.40 4.98
CA PRO A 1050 34.24 -24.82 6.03
C PRO A 1050 34.95 -25.19 7.34
N SER A 1051 34.44 -24.73 8.47
CA SER A 1051 34.98 -24.95 9.82
C SER A 1051 36.39 -24.40 10.03
N SER A 1052 36.84 -23.44 9.20
CA SER A 1052 38.07 -22.70 9.45
C SER A 1052 37.84 -21.61 10.50
N LYS A 1053 38.87 -21.29 11.31
CA LYS A 1053 38.74 -20.27 12.38
C LYS A 1053 38.21 -18.92 11.90
N ILE A 1054 38.57 -18.50 10.68
CA ILE A 1054 38.06 -17.24 10.11
C ILE A 1054 36.59 -17.35 9.70
N SER A 1055 36.14 -18.51 9.22
CA SER A 1055 34.72 -18.75 8.86
C SER A 1055 33.80 -18.75 10.09
N GLN A 1056 34.33 -19.10 11.26
CA GLN A 1056 33.66 -19.08 12.57
C GLN A 1056 33.74 -17.70 13.25
N SER A 1057 34.77 -16.90 12.93
CA SER A 1057 34.98 -15.55 13.46
C SER A 1057 34.25 -14.45 12.66
N LEU A 1058 33.95 -14.70 11.38
CA LEU A 1058 33.34 -13.72 10.48
C LEU A 1058 31.82 -13.90 10.44
N GLU A 1059 31.07 -12.85 10.77
CA GLU A 1059 29.61 -12.83 10.72
C GLU A 1059 29.13 -11.87 9.63
N LEU A 1060 28.25 -12.34 8.74
CA LEU A 1060 27.85 -11.67 7.50
C LEU A 1060 26.37 -11.30 7.51
N ALA A 1061 26.04 -10.05 7.17
CA ALA A 1061 24.69 -9.59 6.86
C ALA A 1061 24.60 -9.05 5.42
N ILE A 1062 23.44 -9.19 4.77
CA ILE A 1062 23.18 -8.71 3.40
C ILE A 1062 21.87 -7.91 3.34
N ILE A 1063 21.99 -6.66 2.89
CA ILE A 1063 20.93 -5.64 2.86
C ILE A 1063 20.77 -5.11 1.43
N THR A 1064 19.54 -4.99 0.94
CA THR A 1064 19.29 -4.37 -0.37
C THR A 1064 19.16 -2.86 -0.27
N SER A 1065 19.69 -2.16 -1.28
CA SER A 1065 19.60 -0.69 -1.38
C SER A 1065 18.52 -0.24 -2.37
N ASN A 1066 17.35 -0.88 -2.33
CA ASN A 1066 16.20 -0.55 -3.16
C ASN A 1066 15.02 0.03 -2.34
N SER A 1067 13.99 0.57 -2.99
CA SER A 1067 12.87 1.23 -2.31
C SER A 1067 11.91 0.30 -1.55
N ASN A 1068 11.96 -1.02 -1.77
CA ASN A 1068 11.24 -2.03 -0.99
C ASN A 1068 12.10 -2.55 0.17
N ARG A 1069 11.70 -2.28 1.41
CA ARG A 1069 12.45 -2.68 2.62
C ARG A 1069 12.53 -4.20 2.78
N ARG A 1070 13.75 -4.77 2.73
CA ARG A 1070 14.06 -6.09 3.30
C ARG A 1070 15.54 -6.20 3.70
N GLY A 1071 15.81 -6.61 4.93
CA GLY A 1071 16.99 -7.44 5.19
C GLY A 1071 16.78 -8.77 4.47
N ILE A 1072 17.78 -9.23 3.71
CA ILE A 1072 17.71 -10.54 3.03
C ILE A 1072 18.42 -11.60 3.86
N GLN A 1073 19.48 -11.21 4.58
CA GLN A 1073 20.21 -12.06 5.49
C GLN A 1073 20.65 -11.22 6.70
N ASP A 1074 20.12 -11.54 7.87
CA ASP A 1074 20.61 -11.03 9.15
C ASP A 1074 21.99 -11.64 9.48
N PHE A 1075 22.72 -11.12 10.46
CA PHE A 1075 24.06 -11.61 10.78
C PHE A 1075 24.10 -13.13 11.05
N VAL A 1076 24.90 -13.84 10.25
CA VAL A 1076 25.11 -15.29 10.33
C VAL A 1076 26.59 -15.62 10.17
N ASN A 1077 27.09 -16.67 10.83
CA ASN A 1077 28.49 -17.11 10.68
C ASN A 1077 28.78 -17.44 9.21
N MET A 1078 29.99 -17.10 8.73
CA MET A 1078 30.35 -17.32 7.33
C MET A 1078 30.39 -18.82 6.95
N ASP A 1079 30.55 -19.72 7.92
CA ASP A 1079 30.33 -21.17 7.75
C ASP A 1079 28.86 -21.54 7.46
N GLU A 1080 27.92 -20.91 8.17
CA GLU A 1080 26.48 -21.19 8.11
C GLU A 1080 25.78 -20.43 6.96
N PHE A 1081 26.40 -19.36 6.44
CA PHE A 1081 25.86 -18.56 5.34
C PHE A 1081 25.61 -19.40 4.06
N ILE A 1082 24.36 -19.37 3.57
CA ILE A 1082 23.93 -19.97 2.31
C ILE A 1082 23.50 -18.85 1.34
N PRO A 1083 24.20 -18.62 0.22
CA PRO A 1083 23.83 -17.61 -0.76
C PRO A 1083 22.40 -17.81 -1.32
N SER A 1084 21.51 -16.87 -1.00
CA SER A 1084 20.15 -16.82 -1.57
C SER A 1084 20.12 -15.99 -2.86
N PRO A 1085 19.41 -16.42 -3.91
CA PRO A 1085 19.39 -15.72 -5.19
C PRO A 1085 18.60 -14.40 -5.10
N LEU A 1086 19.33 -13.29 -5.27
CA LEU A 1086 18.79 -11.94 -5.34
C LEU A 1086 18.01 -11.73 -6.65
N LYS A 1087 16.97 -10.88 -6.59
CA LYS A 1087 16.15 -10.46 -7.73
C LYS A 1087 16.14 -8.95 -7.84
N THR A 1088 15.87 -8.44 -9.04
CA THR A 1088 15.78 -7.00 -9.30
C THR A 1088 14.38 -6.48 -9.03
N GLU A 1089 14.25 -5.59 -8.05
CA GLU A 1089 12.98 -5.00 -7.62
C GLU A 1089 13.19 -3.51 -7.27
N ALA A 1090 12.23 -2.67 -7.66
CA ALA A 1090 12.13 -1.27 -7.25
C ALA A 1090 13.35 -0.37 -7.63
N GLU A 1091 13.44 0.83 -7.05
CA GLU A 1091 14.41 1.88 -7.40
C GLU A 1091 15.59 1.94 -6.42
N THR A 1092 16.79 2.35 -6.87
CA THR A 1092 17.97 2.51 -6.00
C THR A 1092 17.75 3.61 -4.96
N MET A 1093 17.77 3.25 -3.67
CA MET A 1093 17.68 4.15 -2.51
C MET A 1093 18.92 3.97 -1.64
N MET A 1094 19.88 4.89 -1.77
CA MET A 1094 21.20 4.80 -1.16
C MET A 1094 21.20 5.17 0.32
N GLY A 1095 20.53 6.28 0.67
CA GLY A 1095 20.40 6.73 2.05
C GLY A 1095 19.67 5.71 2.91
N LYS A 1096 18.60 5.12 2.38
CA LYS A 1096 17.84 4.05 3.06
C LYS A 1096 18.69 2.81 3.31
N GLY A 1097 19.46 2.35 2.33
CA GLY A 1097 20.36 1.20 2.49
C GLY A 1097 21.48 1.44 3.50
N ILE A 1098 22.11 2.63 3.45
CA ILE A 1098 23.16 3.00 4.41
C ILE A 1098 22.59 3.16 5.83
N ASN A 1099 21.44 3.81 6.01
CA ASN A 1099 20.81 3.95 7.33
C ASN A 1099 20.45 2.58 7.93
N LEU A 1100 19.87 1.66 7.14
CA LEU A 1100 19.54 0.32 7.61
C LEU A 1100 20.80 -0.46 8.01
N ALA A 1101 21.87 -0.36 7.22
CA ALA A 1101 23.14 -1.01 7.55
C ALA A 1101 23.82 -0.44 8.80
N LEU A 1102 23.74 0.87 9.04
CA LEU A 1102 24.19 1.47 10.30
C LEU A 1102 23.33 1.00 11.49
N GLN A 1103 22.01 0.93 11.31
CA GLN A 1103 21.08 0.45 12.33
C GLN A 1103 21.35 -1.02 12.70
N GLU A 1104 21.57 -1.91 11.72
CA GLU A 1104 21.89 -3.32 12.05
C GLU A 1104 23.27 -3.48 12.70
N ILE A 1105 24.25 -2.63 12.38
CA ILE A 1105 25.54 -2.61 13.09
C ILE A 1105 25.37 -2.13 14.55
N GLU A 1106 24.51 -1.15 14.80
CA GLU A 1106 24.19 -0.65 16.14
C GLU A 1106 23.43 -1.73 16.96
N ASN A 1107 22.37 -2.32 16.38
CA ASN A 1107 21.65 -3.48 16.93
C ASN A 1107 22.60 -4.63 17.30
N TYR A 1108 23.56 -4.96 16.41
CA TYR A 1108 24.54 -6.01 16.63
C TYR A 1108 25.47 -5.69 17.81
N GLN A 1109 26.01 -4.46 17.85
CA GLN A 1109 26.91 -4.02 18.91
C GLN A 1109 26.24 -4.00 20.29
N ASP A 1110 24.98 -3.56 20.38
CA ASP A 1110 24.22 -3.53 21.63
C ASP A 1110 23.91 -4.95 22.15
N ASN A 1111 23.55 -5.88 21.24
CA ASN A 1111 23.32 -7.28 21.60
C ASN A 1111 24.58 -7.98 22.12
N TYR A 1112 25.76 -7.72 21.52
CA TYR A 1112 27.02 -8.32 22.00
C TYR A 1112 27.55 -7.66 23.28
N GLN A 1113 27.43 -6.34 23.45
CA GLN A 1113 27.77 -5.65 24.69
C GLN A 1113 26.90 -6.13 25.88
N SER A 1114 25.60 -6.34 25.65
CA SER A 1114 24.67 -6.88 26.64
C SER A 1114 25.04 -8.29 27.13
N ASN A 1115 25.77 -9.06 26.32
CA ASN A 1115 26.23 -10.42 26.63
C ASN A 1115 27.67 -10.48 27.16
N ASN A 1116 28.28 -9.34 27.50
CA ASN A 1116 29.57 -9.25 28.22
C ASN A 1116 30.79 -9.81 27.45
N ILE A 1117 30.71 -9.87 26.12
CA ILE A 1117 31.79 -10.28 25.21
C ILE A 1117 32.65 -9.05 24.88
N GLN A 1118 33.93 -9.05 25.26
CA GLN A 1118 34.74 -7.82 25.30
C GLN A 1118 35.44 -7.43 23.98
N ASP A 1119 35.65 -8.37 23.05
CA ASP A 1119 36.49 -8.15 21.84
C ASP A 1119 35.73 -8.37 20.51
N THR A 1120 34.76 -7.51 20.20
CA THR A 1120 34.24 -7.36 18.83
C THR A 1120 35.13 -6.43 18.01
N GLN A 1121 35.64 -6.87 16.86
CA GLN A 1121 36.41 -5.98 15.97
C GLN A 1121 35.53 -4.93 15.26
N LYS A 1122 36.21 -3.88 14.79
CA LYS A 1122 35.65 -2.76 14.03
C LYS A 1122 34.87 -3.24 12.79
N PRO A 1123 33.54 -3.01 12.69
CA PRO A 1123 32.71 -3.51 11.60
C PRO A 1123 33.15 -3.05 10.20
N TRP A 1124 32.93 -3.92 9.22
CA TRP A 1124 33.23 -3.69 7.81
C TRP A 1124 31.95 -3.54 6.97
N LEU A 1125 31.72 -2.35 6.44
CA LEU A 1125 30.55 -2.02 5.60
C LEU A 1125 30.99 -1.81 4.15
N PHE A 1126 30.58 -2.71 3.26
CA PHE A 1126 30.80 -2.58 1.82
C PHE A 1126 29.49 -2.17 1.14
N TYR A 1127 29.50 -1.02 0.46
CA TYR A 1127 28.37 -0.53 -0.32
C TYR A 1127 28.68 -0.70 -1.82
N ILE A 1128 27.98 -1.63 -2.47
CA ILE A 1128 28.29 -2.13 -3.82
C ILE A 1128 27.27 -1.57 -4.83
N ILE A 1129 27.74 -0.67 -5.70
CA ILE A 1129 26.93 0.02 -6.71
C ILE A 1129 27.05 -0.67 -8.07
N GLY A 1130 25.91 -0.91 -8.71
CA GLY A 1130 25.83 -1.31 -10.12
C GLY A 1130 25.92 -0.12 -11.06
N ILE A 1131 24.99 0.83 -10.93
CA ILE A 1131 24.90 2.08 -11.70
C ILE A 1131 24.42 3.18 -10.73
N PRO A 1132 24.89 4.44 -10.78
CA PRO A 1132 24.24 5.52 -10.05
C PRO A 1132 22.81 5.72 -10.59
N PRO A 1133 21.88 6.29 -9.81
CA PRO A 1133 20.52 6.47 -10.28
C PRO A 1133 20.48 7.29 -11.58
N THR A 1134 19.82 6.74 -12.60
CA THR A 1134 19.76 7.31 -13.96
C THR A 1134 18.80 8.48 -14.10
N ASP A 1135 17.89 8.67 -13.14
CA ASP A 1135 17.05 9.87 -13.02
C ASP A 1135 17.86 11.06 -12.45
N PRO A 1136 17.97 12.19 -13.16
CA PRO A 1136 18.58 13.41 -12.64
C PRO A 1136 18.03 13.88 -11.28
N ASN A 1137 16.80 13.52 -10.92
CA ASN A 1137 16.12 13.94 -9.69
C ASN A 1137 16.33 13.00 -8.49
N TRP A 1138 17.17 11.97 -8.57
CA TRP A 1138 17.35 11.00 -7.46
C TRP A 1138 17.67 11.64 -6.10
N GLN A 1139 18.37 12.78 -6.10
CA GLN A 1139 18.71 13.58 -4.92
C GLN A 1139 17.48 14.21 -4.22
N ILE A 1140 16.36 14.31 -4.93
CA ILE A 1140 15.07 14.85 -4.46
C ILE A 1140 14.18 13.71 -3.93
N ILE A 1141 14.34 12.50 -4.45
CA ILE A 1141 13.57 11.30 -4.08
C ILE A 1141 14.14 10.69 -2.79
N ASP A 1142 15.45 10.43 -2.73
CA ASP A 1142 16.13 9.83 -1.58
C ASP A 1142 16.65 10.89 -0.59
N LYS A 1143 15.74 11.73 -0.07
CA LYS A 1143 16.06 12.98 0.67
C LYS A 1143 17.07 12.84 1.82
N ASP A 1144 17.17 11.66 2.44
CA ASP A 1144 18.09 11.39 3.54
C ASP A 1144 19.53 11.05 3.11
N TRP A 1145 19.82 10.85 1.81
CA TRP A 1145 21.11 10.33 1.34
C TRP A 1145 22.34 11.07 1.90
N GLN A 1146 22.28 12.40 1.96
CA GLN A 1146 23.36 13.25 2.49
C GLN A 1146 23.58 13.06 3.99
N LYS A 1147 22.50 12.88 4.74
CA LYS A 1147 22.53 12.65 6.19
C LYS A 1147 23.06 11.25 6.50
N SER A 1148 22.62 10.25 5.73
CA SER A 1148 23.07 8.87 5.82
C SER A 1148 24.57 8.71 5.54
N THR A 1149 25.08 9.30 4.46
CA THR A 1149 26.52 9.27 4.18
C THR A 1149 27.31 10.06 5.21
N GLN A 1150 26.83 11.22 5.68
CA GLN A 1150 27.49 11.98 6.74
C GLN A 1150 27.56 11.21 8.07
N CYS A 1151 26.52 10.47 8.44
CA CYS A 1151 26.54 9.56 9.59
C CYS A 1151 27.59 8.44 9.42
N ALA A 1152 27.64 7.80 8.26
CA ALA A 1152 28.66 6.78 7.95
C ALA A 1152 30.09 7.37 7.98
N TRP A 1153 30.30 8.56 7.42
CA TRP A 1153 31.61 9.24 7.45
C TRP A 1153 32.03 9.60 8.88
N LYS A 1154 31.10 10.09 9.72
CA LYS A 1154 31.38 10.36 11.13
C LYS A 1154 31.82 9.08 11.86
N ALA A 1155 31.16 7.95 11.61
CA ALA A 1155 31.56 6.66 12.18
C ALA A 1155 32.95 6.19 11.69
N VAL A 1156 33.34 6.52 10.45
CA VAL A 1156 34.72 6.29 9.94
C VAL A 1156 35.73 7.21 10.62
N GLU A 1157 35.41 8.49 10.81
CA GLU A 1157 36.29 9.48 11.42
C GLU A 1157 36.51 9.25 12.92
N GLU A 1158 35.48 8.80 13.63
CA GLU A 1158 35.56 8.31 15.02
C GLU A 1158 36.21 6.91 15.13
N ASN A 1159 36.71 6.36 14.03
CA ASN A 1159 37.32 5.03 13.93
C ASN A 1159 36.41 3.85 14.36
N LYS A 1160 35.09 4.04 14.35
CA LYS A 1160 34.09 3.02 14.70
C LYS A 1160 33.69 2.12 13.52
N LEU A 1161 33.85 2.57 12.28
CA LEU A 1161 33.40 1.86 11.07
C LEU A 1161 34.47 1.80 9.97
N ASN A 1162 34.62 0.66 9.31
CA ASN A 1162 35.40 0.50 8.07
C ASN A 1162 34.43 0.55 6.87
N PHE A 1163 34.25 1.73 6.26
CA PHE A 1163 33.30 1.92 5.16
C PHE A 1163 34.00 1.95 3.80
N PHE A 1164 33.52 1.14 2.85
CA PHE A 1164 34.03 1.07 1.48
C PHE A 1164 32.90 1.23 0.47
N VAL A 1165 32.96 2.30 -0.32
CA VAL A 1165 32.14 2.43 -1.53
C VAL A 1165 32.85 1.74 -2.69
N VAL A 1166 32.13 0.82 -3.32
CA VAL A 1166 32.64 -0.07 -4.37
C VAL A 1166 31.83 0.14 -5.64
N ASN A 1167 32.54 0.25 -6.77
CA ASN A 1167 31.93 0.54 -8.06
C ASN A 1167 32.35 -0.45 -9.14
N VAL A 1168 31.38 -0.93 -9.93
CA VAL A 1168 31.58 -1.78 -11.12
C VAL A 1168 31.61 -0.91 -12.39
N GLN A 1169 32.22 -1.40 -13.48
CA GLN A 1169 32.39 -0.62 -14.71
C GLN A 1169 31.06 -0.08 -15.29
N GLY A 1170 31.11 1.16 -15.82
CA GLY A 1170 29.99 1.85 -16.46
C GLY A 1170 29.65 3.23 -15.86
N VAL A 1171 30.29 3.61 -14.75
CA VAL A 1171 29.91 4.78 -13.95
C VAL A 1171 30.90 5.94 -14.07
N ASP A 1172 30.38 7.16 -14.21
CA ASP A 1172 31.18 8.39 -14.18
C ASP A 1172 31.74 8.67 -12.78
N ARG A 1173 33.08 8.74 -12.72
CA ARG A 1173 33.90 8.89 -11.51
C ARG A 1173 33.61 10.19 -10.75
N ILE A 1174 33.11 11.23 -11.43
CA ILE A 1174 32.92 12.57 -10.85
C ILE A 1174 31.80 12.60 -9.79
N ASN A 1175 30.74 11.81 -9.97
CA ASN A 1175 29.64 11.78 -8.99
C ASN A 1175 29.94 10.89 -7.77
N LEU A 1176 30.72 9.81 -7.93
CA LEU A 1176 31.02 8.87 -6.85
C LEU A 1176 31.81 9.48 -5.68
N ILE A 1177 32.64 10.48 -5.95
CA ILE A 1177 33.46 11.16 -4.93
C ILE A 1177 32.58 11.84 -3.86
N LYS A 1178 31.33 12.20 -4.19
CA LYS A 1178 30.36 12.83 -3.26
C LYS A 1178 29.83 11.89 -2.17
N PHE A 1179 30.05 10.57 -2.27
CA PHE A 1179 29.62 9.58 -1.29
C PHE A 1179 30.76 9.02 -0.43
N CYS A 1180 32.01 9.35 -0.77
CA CYS A 1180 33.19 8.86 -0.09
C CYS A 1180 33.68 9.86 0.97
N SER A 1181 34.13 9.37 2.13
CA SER A 1181 34.87 10.20 3.09
C SER A 1181 36.16 10.71 2.42
N PRO A 1182 36.64 11.94 2.72
CA PRO A 1182 37.91 12.45 2.19
C PRO A 1182 39.15 11.58 2.44
N LYS A 1183 39.07 10.61 3.36
CA LYS A 1183 40.13 9.64 3.67
C LYS A 1183 40.06 8.34 2.85
N THR A 1184 38.98 8.09 2.11
CA THR A 1184 38.71 6.81 1.43
C THR A 1184 38.44 7.01 -0.06
N SER A 1185 39.39 6.63 -0.92
CA SER A 1185 39.16 6.63 -2.38
C SER A 1185 38.24 5.47 -2.82
N PRO A 1186 37.25 5.69 -3.71
CA PRO A 1186 36.43 4.61 -4.25
C PRO A 1186 37.29 3.64 -5.07
N LYS A 1187 37.13 2.34 -4.81
CA LYS A 1187 37.82 1.27 -5.56
C LYS A 1187 36.96 0.85 -6.76
N LEU A 1188 37.59 0.78 -7.93
CA LEU A 1188 36.98 0.39 -9.20
C LEU A 1188 37.38 -1.04 -9.56
N PHE A 1189 36.43 -1.86 -9.99
CA PHE A 1189 36.64 -3.26 -10.34
C PHE A 1189 36.06 -3.61 -11.71
N ASN A 1190 36.65 -4.62 -12.37
CA ASN A 1190 36.26 -5.03 -13.71
C ASN A 1190 35.12 -6.06 -13.72
N GLY A 1191 34.77 -6.64 -12.57
CA GLY A 1191 33.59 -7.49 -12.39
C GLY A 1191 33.34 -7.92 -10.95
N PHE A 1192 32.12 -8.35 -10.63
CA PHE A 1192 31.72 -8.78 -9.28
C PHE A 1192 32.56 -9.93 -8.71
N PRO A 1193 32.91 -11.02 -9.45
CA PRO A 1193 33.69 -12.11 -8.87
C PRO A 1193 35.10 -11.70 -8.44
N GLU A 1194 35.78 -10.86 -9.23
CA GLU A 1194 37.11 -10.31 -8.91
C GLU A 1194 37.07 -9.44 -7.64
N LEU A 1195 36.05 -8.57 -7.54
CA LEU A 1195 35.76 -7.78 -6.37
C LEU A 1195 35.60 -8.64 -5.11
N PHE A 1196 34.71 -9.64 -5.13
CA PHE A 1196 34.44 -10.46 -3.95
C PHE A 1196 35.66 -11.29 -3.53
N ARG A 1197 36.47 -11.76 -4.50
CA ARG A 1197 37.76 -12.40 -4.23
C ARG A 1197 38.70 -11.47 -3.46
N LEU A 1198 38.82 -10.19 -3.88
CA LEU A 1198 39.65 -9.22 -3.18
C LEU A 1198 39.06 -8.83 -1.80
N ILE A 1199 37.74 -8.75 -1.64
CA ILE A 1199 37.11 -8.55 -0.32
C ILE A 1199 37.51 -9.70 0.62
N ALA A 1200 37.41 -10.95 0.16
CA ALA A 1200 37.84 -12.12 0.94
C ALA A 1200 39.33 -12.07 1.28
N GLU A 1201 40.22 -11.73 0.34
CA GLU A 1201 41.66 -11.57 0.60
C GLU A 1201 41.97 -10.48 1.65
N ASN A 1202 41.26 -9.34 1.63
CA ASN A 1202 41.45 -8.29 2.64
C ASN A 1202 40.94 -8.73 4.02
N LEU A 1203 39.81 -9.42 4.11
CA LEU A 1203 39.28 -9.94 5.38
C LEU A 1203 40.16 -11.07 5.95
N LYS A 1204 40.66 -11.97 5.08
CA LYS A 1204 41.68 -12.98 5.43
C LYS A 1204 42.95 -12.33 5.99
N LYS A 1205 43.41 -11.24 5.40
CA LYS A 1205 44.58 -10.49 5.89
C LYS A 1205 44.30 -9.77 7.21
N SER A 1206 43.14 -9.13 7.37
CA SER A 1206 42.72 -8.45 8.61
C SER A 1206 42.42 -9.39 9.79
N PHE A 1207 42.42 -10.70 9.56
CA PHE A 1207 42.35 -11.74 10.60
C PHE A 1207 43.74 -12.32 10.96
N GLN A 1208 44.77 -11.95 10.21
CA GLN A 1208 46.18 -12.33 10.44
C GLN A 1208 47.03 -11.17 10.99
N GLU A 1209 46.50 -9.95 11.00
CA GLU A 1209 47.07 -8.71 11.55
C GLU A 1209 46.46 -8.37 12.92
#